data_AF-A0A388SM91-F1
#
_entry.id   AF-A0A388SM91-F1
#
_cell.length_a   1.000
_cell.length_b   1.000
_cell.length_c   1.000
_cell.angle_alpha   90.00
_cell.angle_beta   90.00
_cell.angle_gamma   90.00
#
_symmetry.space_group_name_H-M   'P 1'
#
loop_
_entity.id
_entity.type
_entity.pdbx_description
1 polymer ?
#
loop_
_entity_poly.entity_id
_entity_poly.type
_entity_poly.pdbx_seq_one_letter_code
_entity_poly.pdbx_strand_id
1 'polypeptide(L)'
;MSSKPSRPASGPKGAAATGKRPAGPKKPDATGKSGKSGKPDTGDAPRSRGRDDQQSRAPRPARPARKDSGAQAEREDRPTRTRRPQQEDGQDAQKPTGPRGGKRPAGQGGPHGGQQGKPTDKQSGKPSDRQSGKPSGKQSGKRSGKRDHDDWTTDPRGGDTRAGERRDSRRDSGRDDRSGPRADRPSRPARPSNPAQSSGKADEFVDDRAPEREHRRTRLTDAELAELLPPSGTASAASGSAAPAQADGLRTPEILAPAGDMPAALAAFAAGADAVYLGLKHFSARMQAENFSTGELAALTDLAHSEGRRIYVAMNSMLKPGDTDAAGRLVARLARDVRPDALIVQDLGMLDIARQAGFTGEMHLSTLANITHPAALTVARQLGASRVILPRELNIDEIRACGTACPDGLDLEFFVHGALCYCVSGRCYWSSYMGGKSGLRGRCVQPCRRVYRQKGREGRFFSCLDLSLDVLAKTLLSVPHLASWKIEGRKKGPHYVYYAVSAYRLLRDNPDDPKARKQAEDILEMALGRPGTHARFLPQRGGDPTAPGEQTSSGLLAGKVGQTPEGGIYFRPRFELLPQDLLRIGYEDESWHTTLPVARHIPKAGTFNLRLPRHKTPKLGTPVFLIDRREQELTREVRTWQSKLERHRDARREGGPVEFAPTYPAPGKAARPLDVILRGSLPHGREGKAGVRPGTVMGLWLSPKALREVSRTLYPRISWWLPPVIWPDEEAQWLRMAREAVRDGARHFVLNAPWQVSLFGDAHARRDLSLTAGPFCNTANPAALAVLRQLGFAAAIVSPELPGEDMLALPRQSCLPLGVVLSGYWPMGVTRHHLEGLKQGEPFNSPKNEVFWARRYGQNTWIYPGWPLDIEDRRAQLESAGYTLFVRIDEHPPQTVPEPRRTSPFNWDIPLL
;
A
#
# COMPACT_ATOMS: atom_id res chain seq x y z
N MET A 1 24.10 13.61 60.65
CA MET A 1 23.97 15.08 60.76
C MET A 1 23.06 15.57 59.63
N SER A 2 22.01 16.37 59.84
CA SER A 2 20.93 16.35 60.84
C SER A 2 19.91 17.45 60.47
N SER A 3 18.66 17.34 60.95
CA SER A 3 17.72 18.46 61.20
C SER A 3 17.46 19.55 60.13
N LYS A 4 16.23 19.53 59.57
CA LYS A 4 15.40 20.76 59.43
C LYS A 4 15.19 21.38 60.83
N PRO A 5 14.93 22.70 61.00
CA PRO A 5 13.52 23.17 61.04
C PRO A 5 13.21 24.67 60.73
N SER A 6 11.90 24.95 60.66
CA SER A 6 11.16 26.16 61.14
C SER A 6 11.38 27.60 60.60
N ARG A 7 10.24 28.25 60.28
CA ARG A 7 10.00 29.72 60.34
C ARG A 7 9.72 30.18 61.78
N PRO A 8 9.85 31.47 62.12
CA PRO A 8 8.66 32.37 62.26
C PRO A 8 8.96 33.83 61.81
N ALA A 9 8.18 34.87 62.14
CA ALA A 9 6.77 35.19 61.83
C ALA A 9 6.39 36.59 62.41
N SER A 10 5.73 37.49 61.66
CA SER A 10 5.00 38.66 62.21
C SER A 10 4.16 39.41 61.16
N GLY A 11 3.05 40.05 61.59
CA GLY A 11 2.19 40.97 60.81
C GLY A 11 2.12 42.36 61.49
N PRO A 12 0.99 43.13 61.49
CA PRO A 12 -0.40 42.73 61.16
C PRO A 12 -1.29 43.82 60.45
N LYS A 13 -2.63 43.63 60.49
CA LYS A 13 -3.76 44.50 60.08
C LYS A 13 -4.09 44.50 58.56
N GLY A 14 -5.35 44.36 58.11
CA GLY A 14 -6.63 43.98 58.75
C GLY A 14 -7.70 43.72 57.66
N ALA A 15 -8.43 42.59 57.66
CA ALA A 15 -9.77 42.39 58.25
C ALA A 15 -10.92 43.11 57.48
N ALA A 16 -12.04 42.50 57.06
CA ALA A 16 -12.56 41.11 57.13
C ALA A 16 -13.58 40.89 55.95
N ALA A 17 -14.44 39.86 55.79
CA ALA A 17 -14.89 38.76 56.65
C ALA A 17 -15.22 37.44 55.88
N THR A 18 -16.45 36.89 55.98
CA THR A 18 -16.78 35.44 55.75
C THR A 18 -18.23 35.20 55.28
N GLY A 19 -18.62 34.10 54.61
CA GLY A 19 -17.85 32.96 54.07
C GLY A 19 -18.26 31.56 54.57
N LYS A 20 -18.10 30.52 53.71
CA LYS A 20 -18.19 29.03 53.90
C LYS A 20 -19.32 28.27 53.14
N ARG A 21 -19.02 26.98 52.85
CA ARG A 21 -19.87 25.83 52.40
C ARG A 21 -20.47 25.10 53.66
N PRO A 22 -21.09 23.87 53.66
CA PRO A 22 -21.36 22.87 52.59
C PRO A 22 -22.71 22.06 52.68
N ALA A 23 -22.83 21.03 51.81
CA ALA A 23 -23.70 19.82 51.92
C ALA A 23 -25.24 19.94 51.66
N GLY A 24 -25.87 18.81 51.31
CA GLY A 24 -27.33 18.65 51.04
C GLY A 24 -28.07 17.89 52.17
N PRO A 25 -29.23 17.19 51.95
CA PRO A 25 -29.83 16.73 50.68
C PRO A 25 -31.40 16.82 50.58
N LYS A 26 -32.00 16.14 49.58
CA LYS A 26 -33.39 15.60 49.47
C LYS A 26 -34.61 16.51 49.07
N LYS A 27 -35.25 16.09 47.96
CA LYS A 27 -36.71 15.97 47.68
C LYS A 27 -37.55 17.24 47.28
N PRO A 28 -38.81 17.10 46.78
CA PRO A 28 -39.34 17.92 45.66
C PRO A 28 -40.69 18.65 45.92
N ASP A 29 -41.24 19.40 44.94
CA ASP A 29 -42.55 19.11 44.26
C ASP A 29 -43.15 20.22 43.34
N ALA A 30 -43.93 19.76 42.35
CA ALA A 30 -45.20 20.26 41.76
C ALA A 30 -45.52 21.75 41.35
N THR A 31 -45.71 21.95 40.03
CA THR A 31 -46.88 22.56 39.31
C THR A 31 -47.29 24.06 39.37
N GLY A 32 -47.69 24.64 38.21
CA GLY A 32 -48.86 25.55 38.14
C GLY A 32 -49.00 26.62 37.01
N LYS A 33 -49.81 26.34 35.94
CA LYS A 33 -50.77 27.26 35.19
C LYS A 33 -50.25 28.59 34.52
N SER A 34 -50.96 29.32 33.62
CA SER A 34 -51.97 29.04 32.55
C SER A 34 -52.38 30.33 31.74
N GLY A 35 -52.78 30.23 30.44
CA GLY A 35 -53.48 31.28 29.62
C GLY A 35 -52.84 31.55 28.23
N LYS A 36 -53.50 31.63 27.04
CA LYS A 36 -54.70 32.33 26.48
C LYS A 36 -54.47 33.83 26.11
N SER A 37 -54.96 34.42 24.99
CA SER A 37 -55.56 33.97 23.70
C SER A 37 -55.93 35.18 22.78
N GLY A 38 -56.02 35.05 21.43
CA GLY A 38 -56.55 36.12 20.53
C GLY A 38 -56.70 35.77 19.01
N LYS A 39 -57.69 36.36 18.31
CA LYS A 39 -58.16 36.19 16.88
C LYS A 39 -59.35 37.18 16.61
N PRO A 40 -60.09 37.25 15.46
CA PRO A 40 -59.87 36.92 14.02
C PRO A 40 -60.38 38.02 13.03
N ASP A 41 -60.41 37.79 11.71
CA ASP A 41 -61.58 37.89 10.76
C ASP A 41 -61.13 37.56 9.29
N THR A 42 -61.73 36.60 8.52
CA THR A 42 -62.97 36.55 7.67
C THR A 42 -62.93 37.43 6.38
N GLY A 43 -63.46 37.07 5.20
CA GLY A 43 -64.06 35.82 4.62
C GLY A 43 -63.48 35.55 3.19
N ASP A 44 -64.11 34.94 2.16
CA ASP A 44 -65.38 34.18 2.01
C ASP A 44 -65.32 33.20 0.77
N ALA A 45 -66.31 33.15 -0.15
CA ALA A 45 -66.54 32.13 -1.20
C ALA A 45 -67.17 32.76 -2.51
N PRO A 46 -68.03 32.15 -3.40
CA PRO A 46 -68.46 30.75 -3.62
C PRO A 46 -68.68 30.26 -5.11
N ARG A 47 -69.09 28.97 -5.29
CA ARG A 47 -69.84 28.34 -6.44
C ARG A 47 -69.13 28.06 -7.80
N SER A 48 -69.39 26.94 -8.52
CA SER A 48 -70.29 25.77 -8.29
C SER A 48 -70.03 24.50 -9.15
N ARG A 49 -70.21 23.30 -8.53
CA ARG A 49 -70.66 21.96 -9.08
C ARG A 49 -69.81 21.28 -10.18
N GLY A 50 -69.64 19.94 -10.25
CA GLY A 50 -70.03 18.75 -9.46
C GLY A 50 -69.22 17.53 -9.98
N ARG A 51 -69.31 16.26 -9.51
CA ARG A 51 -70.25 15.52 -8.64
C ARG A 51 -69.50 14.61 -7.64
N ASP A 52 -70.26 13.93 -6.79
CA ASP A 52 -69.87 13.01 -5.70
C ASP A 52 -69.31 11.65 -6.21
N ASP A 53 -68.65 10.79 -5.41
CA ASP A 53 -68.45 10.71 -3.94
C ASP A 53 -66.94 10.30 -3.66
N GLN A 54 -66.42 9.57 -2.65
CA GLN A 54 -66.95 8.76 -1.53
C GLN A 54 -66.03 8.69 -0.28
N GLN A 55 -66.66 8.28 0.82
CA GLN A 55 -66.19 8.01 2.19
C GLN A 55 -65.13 6.89 2.31
N SER A 56 -64.32 6.77 3.39
CA SER A 56 -63.99 7.70 4.50
C SER A 56 -62.65 7.30 5.19
N ARG A 57 -62.44 7.61 6.49
CA ARG A 57 -61.11 7.75 7.15
C ARG A 57 -60.74 6.61 8.13
N ALA A 58 -59.43 6.51 8.39
CA ALA A 58 -58.82 5.63 9.40
C ALA A 58 -58.98 6.10 10.87
N PRO A 59 -58.74 5.22 11.85
CA PRO A 59 -58.36 5.61 13.21
C PRO A 59 -57.12 4.90 13.81
N ARG A 60 -56.64 5.46 14.92
CA ARG A 60 -55.72 4.93 15.96
C ARG A 60 -56.20 5.51 17.32
N PRO A 61 -55.75 5.03 18.48
CA PRO A 61 -55.43 3.66 18.92
C PRO A 61 -56.12 3.31 20.28
N ALA A 62 -55.94 2.09 20.82
CA ALA A 62 -56.37 1.78 22.21
C ALA A 62 -55.54 0.69 22.93
N ARG A 63 -55.52 0.80 24.27
CA ARG A 63 -55.09 -0.14 25.35
C ARG A 63 -55.93 0.27 26.60
N PRO A 64 -56.02 -0.47 27.74
CA PRO A 64 -55.08 -1.48 28.27
C PRO A 64 -55.73 -2.74 28.93
N ALA A 65 -54.89 -3.64 29.48
CA ALA A 65 -55.23 -4.59 30.57
C ALA A 65 -53.96 -5.06 31.33
N ARG A 66 -54.13 -5.85 32.41
CA ARG A 66 -53.10 -6.46 33.29
C ARG A 66 -53.35 -7.99 33.40
N LYS A 67 -52.51 -8.85 34.01
CA LYS A 67 -51.32 -8.72 34.88
C LYS A 67 -50.20 -9.66 34.28
N ASP A 68 -49.27 -10.39 34.91
CA ASP A 68 -48.87 -10.63 36.31
C ASP A 68 -47.37 -11.01 36.47
N SER A 69 -46.99 -11.47 37.68
CA SER A 69 -45.67 -11.88 38.17
C SER A 69 -44.94 -13.03 37.44
N GLY A 70 -43.61 -12.92 37.36
CA GLY A 70 -42.63 -13.98 37.04
C GLY A 70 -41.20 -13.43 37.21
N ALA A 71 -40.19 -14.26 37.49
CA ALA A 71 -38.86 -13.78 37.91
C ALA A 71 -37.65 -14.54 37.33
N GLN A 72 -36.50 -13.85 37.37
CA GLN A 72 -35.10 -14.31 37.24
C GLN A 72 -34.49 -14.63 35.85
N ALA A 73 -33.21 -14.25 35.76
CA ALA A 73 -32.11 -14.81 34.96
C ALA A 73 -32.22 -14.84 33.42
N GLU A 74 -31.54 -13.91 32.76
CA GLU A 74 -31.15 -14.03 31.36
C GLU A 74 -29.85 -14.85 31.20
N ARG A 75 -29.84 -15.77 30.22
CA ARG A 75 -28.64 -16.39 29.65
C ARG A 75 -28.83 -16.59 28.15
N GLU A 76 -27.71 -16.68 27.43
CA GLU A 76 -27.64 -16.79 25.97
C GLU A 76 -28.28 -18.09 25.45
N ASP A 77 -28.90 -18.08 24.27
CA ASP A 77 -29.16 -19.31 23.50
C ASP A 77 -29.10 -19.11 21.97
N ARG A 78 -29.12 -20.22 21.23
CA ARG A 78 -28.76 -20.41 19.82
C ARG A 78 -29.95 -20.33 18.86
N PRO A 79 -29.70 -20.06 17.56
CA PRO A 79 -30.66 -20.34 16.50
C PRO A 79 -30.84 -21.87 16.26
N THR A 80 -32.05 -22.24 15.83
CA THR A 80 -32.56 -23.63 15.74
C THR A 80 -32.44 -24.26 14.34
N ARG A 81 -32.91 -25.52 14.17
CA ARG A 81 -32.67 -26.36 12.98
C ARG A 81 -33.88 -27.25 12.62
N THR A 82 -34.48 -27.02 11.45
CA THR A 82 -35.55 -27.82 10.80
C THR A 82 -35.49 -27.59 9.27
N ARG A 83 -35.97 -28.45 8.36
CA ARG A 83 -36.47 -29.86 8.38
C ARG A 83 -36.20 -30.49 6.99
N ARG A 84 -36.45 -31.81 6.82
CA ARG A 84 -36.46 -32.51 5.51
C ARG A 84 -37.88 -32.58 4.90
N PRO A 85 -38.03 -32.75 3.58
CA PRO A 85 -39.18 -33.42 2.94
C PRO A 85 -38.97 -34.96 2.81
N GLN A 86 -40.00 -35.68 2.36
CA GLN A 86 -40.04 -37.14 2.18
C GLN A 86 -40.13 -37.56 0.69
N GLN A 87 -40.11 -38.87 0.43
CA GLN A 87 -40.38 -39.51 -0.86
C GLN A 87 -41.88 -39.83 -1.03
N GLU A 88 -42.29 -40.07 -2.28
CA GLU A 88 -43.41 -40.95 -2.66
C GLU A 88 -43.04 -41.67 -3.99
N ASP A 89 -43.80 -42.68 -4.39
CA ASP A 89 -43.33 -43.81 -5.21
C ASP A 89 -43.67 -43.77 -6.72
N GLY A 90 -43.00 -44.64 -7.50
CA GLY A 90 -43.29 -44.97 -8.90
C GLY A 90 -42.46 -46.18 -9.36
N GLN A 91 -43.07 -47.15 -10.05
CA GLN A 91 -42.48 -48.47 -10.36
C GLN A 91 -42.27 -48.72 -11.86
N ASP A 92 -41.68 -49.89 -12.16
CA ASP A 92 -41.55 -50.58 -13.47
C ASP A 92 -40.59 -50.01 -14.55
N ALA A 93 -39.99 -50.82 -15.42
CA ALA A 93 -39.61 -52.25 -15.33
C ALA A 93 -38.62 -52.64 -16.47
N GLN A 94 -37.93 -53.79 -16.27
CA GLN A 94 -37.28 -54.69 -17.26
C GLN A 94 -35.74 -54.84 -17.28
N LYS A 95 -35.34 -56.08 -17.61
CA LYS A 95 -34.01 -56.74 -17.70
C LYS A 95 -34.04 -57.63 -18.98
N PRO A 96 -32.96 -58.30 -19.47
CA PRO A 96 -31.75 -58.84 -18.82
C PRO A 96 -30.45 -58.18 -19.38
N THR A 97 -29.20 -58.70 -19.34
CA THR A 97 -28.56 -59.98 -18.92
C THR A 97 -27.24 -59.63 -18.17
N GLY A 98 -26.11 -60.36 -18.08
CA GLY A 98 -25.66 -61.72 -18.47
C GLY A 98 -24.26 -62.03 -17.84
N PRO A 99 -23.80 -63.29 -17.70
CA PRO A 99 -23.00 -63.63 -16.51
C PRO A 99 -21.69 -64.45 -16.67
N ARG A 100 -21.04 -64.69 -15.50
CA ARG A 100 -19.87 -65.57 -15.13
C ARG A 100 -18.54 -64.77 -14.96
N GLY A 101 -17.68 -64.95 -13.96
CA GLY A 101 -17.62 -65.73 -12.69
C GLY A 101 -16.37 -65.25 -11.86
N GLY A 102 -16.04 -65.65 -10.62
CA GLY A 102 -16.58 -66.65 -9.68
C GLY A 102 -16.16 -66.37 -8.19
N LYS A 103 -15.65 -67.37 -7.44
CA LYS A 103 -15.36 -67.43 -5.98
C LYS A 103 -14.27 -68.53 -5.71
N ARG A 104 -13.19 -68.35 -4.91
CA ARG A 104 -12.97 -68.54 -3.41
C ARG A 104 -12.75 -70.03 -2.97
N PRO A 105 -12.31 -70.43 -1.72
CA PRO A 105 -11.68 -69.74 -0.54
C PRO A 105 -10.57 -70.59 0.24
N ALA A 106 -10.30 -70.24 1.53
CA ALA A 106 -9.65 -71.00 2.65
C ALA A 106 -8.08 -71.11 2.72
N GLY A 107 -7.40 -71.31 3.87
CA GLY A 107 -7.82 -71.57 5.29
C GLY A 107 -6.79 -71.10 6.36
N GLN A 108 -6.82 -71.62 7.61
CA GLN A 108 -6.04 -71.14 8.80
C GLN A 108 -5.35 -72.28 9.62
N GLY A 109 -4.27 -71.98 10.37
CA GLY A 109 -3.68 -72.86 11.42
C GLY A 109 -2.28 -72.43 11.94
N GLY A 110 -1.95 -72.72 13.21
CA GLY A 110 -0.60 -72.56 13.87
C GLY A 110 -0.13 -73.89 14.50
N PRO A 111 0.65 -73.98 15.63
CA PRO A 111 1.33 -72.94 16.47
C PRO A 111 2.73 -73.36 17.05
N HIS A 112 3.23 -72.63 18.10
CA HIS A 112 4.22 -73.00 19.17
C HIS A 112 5.73 -73.33 18.94
N GLY A 113 6.61 -72.51 19.54
CA GLY A 113 7.44 -72.86 20.73
C GLY A 113 8.82 -73.54 20.57
N GLY A 114 9.93 -72.85 20.89
CA GLY A 114 11.29 -73.40 20.82
C GLY A 114 12.36 -72.64 21.63
N GLN A 115 13.60 -73.14 21.65
CA GLN A 115 14.77 -72.68 22.44
C GLN A 115 16.10 -73.06 21.70
N GLN A 116 17.36 -72.94 22.16
CA GLN A 116 18.03 -72.50 23.42
C GLN A 116 19.54 -72.19 23.12
N GLY A 117 20.36 -71.85 24.15
CA GLY A 117 21.84 -72.04 24.11
C GLY A 117 22.74 -70.81 24.41
N LYS A 118 23.89 -71.03 25.08
CA LYS A 118 24.96 -70.07 25.48
C LYS A 118 26.20 -70.88 26.00
N PRO A 119 27.36 -70.32 26.43
CA PRO A 119 27.96 -68.96 26.31
C PRO A 119 29.48 -68.94 25.91
N THR A 120 30.15 -67.76 25.86
CA THR A 120 31.43 -67.38 26.57
C THR A 120 32.09 -66.07 26.07
N ASP A 121 33.00 -65.49 26.89
CA ASP A 121 33.57 -64.11 26.80
C ASP A 121 34.93 -63.95 26.07
N LYS A 122 35.24 -62.72 25.58
CA LYS A 122 36.26 -61.81 26.18
C LYS A 122 36.56 -60.50 25.40
N GLN A 123 36.84 -59.42 26.17
CA GLN A 123 37.87 -58.34 26.05
C GLN A 123 38.40 -57.86 24.66
N SER A 124 38.79 -56.60 24.40
CA SER A 124 38.83 -55.31 25.15
C SER A 124 39.23 -54.15 24.19
N GLY A 125 39.21 -52.87 24.62
CA GLY A 125 40.00 -51.79 23.96
C GLY A 125 39.32 -50.43 23.66
N LYS A 126 40.01 -49.35 24.07
CA LYS A 126 39.96 -47.92 23.63
C LYS A 126 41.46 -47.49 23.42
N PRO A 127 41.88 -46.26 23.04
CA PRO A 127 41.17 -44.98 22.82
C PRO A 127 41.63 -44.19 21.54
N SER A 128 41.39 -42.86 21.53
CA SER A 128 42.19 -41.78 20.89
C SER A 128 42.20 -41.61 19.36
N ASP A 129 42.54 -40.46 18.78
CA ASP A 129 42.41 -39.01 19.13
C ASP A 129 42.84 -38.18 17.88
N ARG A 130 42.52 -36.87 17.80
CA ARG A 130 43.15 -35.85 16.90
C ARG A 130 43.04 -36.07 15.37
N GLN A 131 43.56 -35.19 14.48
CA GLN A 131 43.39 -33.72 14.33
C GLN A 131 43.63 -33.32 12.85
N SER A 132 43.16 -32.14 12.44
CA SER A 132 43.60 -31.26 11.32
C SER A 132 44.47 -31.80 10.15
N GLY A 133 44.05 -31.57 8.89
CA GLY A 133 44.94 -31.69 7.72
C GLY A 133 44.42 -31.13 6.38
N LYS A 134 44.97 -29.99 5.94
CA LYS A 134 45.24 -29.64 4.52
C LYS A 134 46.64 -30.22 4.16
N PRO A 135 47.22 -30.18 2.92
CA PRO A 135 46.87 -29.35 1.74
C PRO A 135 47.11 -30.02 0.34
N SER A 136 47.18 -29.19 -0.71
CA SER A 136 47.82 -29.44 -2.04
C SER A 136 47.19 -30.49 -2.99
N GLY A 137 47.43 -30.45 -4.31
CA GLY A 137 48.06 -29.42 -5.15
C GLY A 137 49.04 -29.97 -6.20
N LYS A 138 48.98 -29.46 -7.45
CA LYS A 138 49.68 -29.94 -8.68
C LYS A 138 49.07 -31.26 -9.23
N GLN A 139 49.28 -31.69 -10.49
CA GLN A 139 50.18 -31.19 -11.54
C GLN A 139 49.60 -31.33 -12.98
N SER A 140 50.30 -30.76 -13.96
CA SER A 140 49.91 -30.55 -15.37
C SER A 140 49.94 -31.78 -16.31
N GLY A 141 49.06 -31.81 -17.33
CA GLY A 141 49.14 -32.74 -18.48
C GLY A 141 48.53 -32.17 -19.78
N LYS A 142 49.28 -32.24 -20.90
CA LYS A 142 48.94 -31.74 -22.26
C LYS A 142 47.76 -32.58 -22.87
N ARG A 143 47.04 -32.18 -23.93
CA ARG A 143 47.45 -31.49 -25.18
C ARG A 143 46.22 -31.05 -26.03
N SER A 144 46.46 -30.17 -27.03
CA SER A 144 45.63 -29.86 -28.24
C SER A 144 44.21 -29.27 -28.10
N GLY A 145 43.90 -28.23 -28.89
CA GLY A 145 42.56 -27.63 -29.03
C GLY A 145 42.57 -26.09 -29.11
N LYS A 146 42.68 -25.52 -30.32
CA LYS A 146 42.51 -24.08 -30.65
C LYS A 146 41.35 -23.99 -31.66
N ARG A 147 40.47 -22.97 -31.72
CA ARG A 147 40.41 -21.63 -31.10
C ARG A 147 38.94 -21.26 -30.75
N ASP A 148 38.76 -20.20 -29.99
CA ASP A 148 37.52 -19.40 -29.89
C ASP A 148 37.35 -18.45 -31.10
N HIS A 149 36.10 -18.15 -31.51
CA HIS A 149 35.50 -16.80 -31.51
C HIS A 149 34.10 -16.74 -32.19
N ASP A 150 33.23 -15.90 -31.58
CA ASP A 150 32.22 -14.99 -32.16
C ASP A 150 31.06 -15.43 -33.09
N ASP A 151 29.84 -15.21 -32.54
CA ASP A 151 28.76 -14.36 -33.11
C ASP A 151 27.82 -14.88 -34.23
N TRP A 152 26.74 -14.12 -34.48
CA TRP A 152 25.72 -14.19 -35.54
C TRP A 152 24.55 -15.20 -35.45
N THR A 153 23.43 -14.67 -34.90
CA THR A 153 22.08 -14.60 -35.50
C THR A 153 21.35 -15.82 -36.12
N THR A 154 20.04 -15.86 -35.81
CA THR A 154 18.86 -16.23 -36.64
C THR A 154 18.52 -17.69 -36.98
N ASP A 155 17.30 -18.05 -36.55
CA ASP A 155 16.38 -19.12 -37.00
C ASP A 155 16.87 -20.58 -36.86
N PRO A 156 15.94 -21.55 -36.84
CA PRO A 156 15.55 -22.17 -38.11
C PRO A 156 14.06 -22.53 -38.25
N ARG A 157 13.56 -22.43 -39.49
CA ARG A 157 12.41 -23.23 -39.97
C ARG A 157 12.78 -24.11 -41.17
N GLY A 158 12.46 -25.39 -41.04
CA GLY A 158 12.61 -26.44 -42.06
C GLY A 158 12.94 -27.79 -41.40
N GLY A 159 12.40 -28.92 -41.84
CA GLY A 159 11.33 -29.13 -42.82
C GLY A 159 11.31 -30.60 -43.29
N ASP A 160 10.13 -31.13 -43.62
CA ASP A 160 9.89 -32.41 -44.34
C ASP A 160 8.36 -32.62 -44.53
N THR A 161 7.81 -33.31 -45.54
CA THR A 161 8.36 -33.93 -46.77
C THR A 161 7.25 -34.06 -47.86
N ARG A 162 7.67 -34.31 -49.12
CA ARG A 162 6.89 -34.93 -50.25
C ARG A 162 5.74 -34.11 -50.90
N ALA A 163 5.44 -34.23 -52.21
CA ALA A 163 6.12 -34.86 -53.36
C ALA A 163 5.55 -34.32 -54.70
N GLY A 164 6.19 -34.60 -55.87
CA GLY A 164 5.50 -34.49 -57.18
C GLY A 164 6.28 -34.03 -58.44
N GLU A 165 7.24 -34.82 -58.92
CA GLU A 165 7.67 -35.01 -60.35
C GLU A 165 8.01 -33.86 -61.36
N ARG A 166 9.00 -34.20 -62.23
CA ARG A 166 9.24 -33.80 -63.65
C ARG A 166 9.98 -32.49 -64.06
N ARG A 167 11.30 -32.67 -64.24
CA ARG A 167 12.12 -32.47 -65.48
C ARG A 167 12.31 -31.08 -66.14
N ASP A 168 13.61 -30.79 -66.35
CA ASP A 168 14.25 -30.18 -67.55
C ASP A 168 13.95 -28.69 -67.91
N SER A 169 14.94 -27.84 -68.29
CA SER A 169 16.40 -28.00 -68.39
C SER A 169 17.18 -26.67 -68.58
N ARG A 170 18.52 -26.66 -68.30
CA ARG A 170 19.57 -25.70 -68.79
C ARG A 170 19.44 -24.23 -68.29
N ARG A 171 20.40 -23.29 -68.30
CA ARG A 171 21.89 -23.05 -68.40
C ARG A 171 22.06 -21.51 -68.17
N ASP A 172 23.16 -20.76 -67.97
CA ASP A 172 24.62 -20.78 -67.63
C ASP A 172 25.02 -19.27 -67.50
N SER A 173 26.19 -18.71 -67.13
CA SER A 173 27.38 -18.94 -66.25
C SER A 173 28.15 -17.57 -66.22
N GLY A 174 29.21 -17.22 -65.49
CA GLY A 174 30.15 -17.83 -64.53
C GLY A 174 31.49 -17.02 -64.52
N ARG A 175 32.43 -17.27 -63.57
CA ARG A 175 33.85 -16.76 -63.52
C ARG A 175 34.08 -15.24 -63.27
N ASP A 176 35.25 -14.71 -62.88
CA ASP A 176 36.53 -15.11 -62.20
C ASP A 176 37.28 -13.77 -61.83
N ASP A 177 38.40 -13.64 -61.08
CA ASP A 177 38.81 -14.07 -59.71
C ASP A 177 40.14 -13.33 -59.28
N ARG A 178 40.44 -13.18 -57.96
CA ARG A 178 41.75 -12.80 -57.33
C ARG A 178 42.38 -11.39 -57.59
N SER A 179 43.42 -10.87 -56.89
CA SER A 179 43.92 -10.92 -55.46
C SER A 179 45.20 -10.05 -55.25
N GLY A 180 45.51 -9.49 -54.05
CA GLY A 180 46.87 -8.95 -53.73
C GLY A 180 47.04 -8.18 -52.37
N PRO A 181 48.22 -8.17 -51.66
CA PRO A 181 48.25 -7.81 -50.21
C PRO A 181 49.46 -7.00 -49.60
N ARG A 182 49.24 -6.39 -48.39
CA ARG A 182 50.19 -6.14 -47.23
C ARG A 182 51.35 -5.09 -47.37
N ALA A 183 51.94 -4.48 -46.30
CA ALA A 183 51.65 -4.34 -44.84
C ALA A 183 52.49 -3.24 -44.09
N ASP A 184 52.08 -2.92 -42.84
CA ASP A 184 52.83 -2.42 -41.63
C ASP A 184 53.51 -1.01 -41.47
N ARG A 185 52.92 -0.19 -40.55
CA ARG A 185 53.47 0.49 -39.30
C ARG A 185 54.75 1.41 -39.32
N PRO A 186 55.01 2.27 -38.27
CA PRO A 186 54.17 3.29 -37.59
C PRO A 186 54.93 4.61 -37.12
N SER A 187 54.21 5.61 -36.56
CA SER A 187 54.62 6.58 -35.46
C SER A 187 54.57 8.13 -35.68
N ARG A 188 53.91 8.82 -34.72
CA ARG A 188 54.01 10.20 -34.13
C ARG A 188 55.16 11.19 -34.54
N PRO A 189 55.10 12.50 -34.16
CA PRO A 189 53.99 13.50 -34.13
C PRO A 189 54.41 14.97 -34.51
N ALA A 190 53.51 15.97 -34.60
CA ALA A 190 53.74 17.42 -34.27
C ALA A 190 52.54 18.37 -34.56
N ARG A 191 52.68 19.64 -34.14
CA ARG A 191 51.82 20.86 -34.29
C ARG A 191 52.77 22.07 -34.51
N PRO A 192 52.33 23.34 -34.67
CA PRO A 192 51.13 23.93 -35.30
C PRO A 192 51.48 25.15 -36.23
N SER A 193 50.48 25.79 -36.85
CA SER A 193 50.50 27.26 -37.09
C SER A 193 49.14 27.82 -37.59
N ASN A 194 48.88 29.08 -37.26
CA ASN A 194 47.88 30.03 -37.81
C ASN A 194 48.69 31.30 -38.20
N PRO A 195 48.27 32.20 -39.14
CA PRO A 195 47.19 33.17 -38.84
C PRO A 195 46.48 33.84 -40.06
N ALA A 196 45.67 34.87 -39.77
CA ALA A 196 45.45 36.10 -40.58
C ALA A 196 44.64 36.04 -41.92
N GLN A 197 44.08 37.14 -42.46
CA GLN A 197 43.31 38.28 -41.89
C GLN A 197 42.74 39.15 -43.05
N SER A 198 41.72 40.01 -42.80
CA SER A 198 41.21 41.08 -43.72
C SER A 198 40.55 40.59 -45.04
N SER A 199 39.86 41.36 -45.90
CA SER A 199 38.96 42.55 -45.80
C SER A 199 38.29 42.77 -47.19
N GLY A 200 37.18 43.50 -47.41
CA GLY A 200 36.25 44.19 -46.51
C GLY A 200 35.70 45.49 -47.14
N LYS A 201 34.38 45.74 -47.06
CA LYS A 201 33.56 46.76 -47.79
C LYS A 201 33.32 46.44 -49.28
N ALA A 202 32.32 47.02 -49.97
CA ALA A 202 30.93 47.44 -49.66
C ALA A 202 30.30 47.95 -50.98
N ASP A 203 28.98 47.81 -51.17
CA ASP A 203 28.11 48.78 -51.88
C ASP A 203 26.63 48.29 -51.88
N GLU A 204 25.71 49.21 -52.16
CA GLU A 204 24.26 49.01 -52.05
C GLU A 204 23.61 48.56 -53.37
N PHE A 205 22.61 47.69 -53.30
CA PHE A 205 21.49 47.67 -54.24
C PHE A 205 20.21 47.18 -53.54
N VAL A 206 19.09 47.82 -53.82
CA VAL A 206 17.77 47.47 -53.27
C VAL A 206 17.03 46.56 -54.25
N ASP A 207 16.56 45.41 -53.78
CA ASP A 207 15.45 44.66 -54.39
C ASP A 207 14.58 44.02 -53.30
N ASP A 208 13.29 43.86 -53.59
CA ASP A 208 12.23 43.62 -52.62
C ASP A 208 11.61 42.23 -52.76
N ARG A 209 12.11 41.26 -51.97
CA ARG A 209 11.47 39.97 -51.68
C ARG A 209 11.94 39.39 -50.35
N ALA A 210 11.01 39.11 -49.44
CA ALA A 210 11.28 38.36 -48.22
C ALA A 210 11.24 36.82 -48.46
N PRO A 211 12.30 36.06 -48.14
CA PRO A 211 12.26 34.60 -48.11
C PRO A 211 11.91 34.07 -46.70
N GLU A 212 11.10 33.02 -46.63
CA GLU A 212 10.71 32.37 -45.37
C GLU A 212 11.93 31.73 -44.68
N ARG A 213 12.30 32.22 -43.49
CA ARG A 213 13.37 31.60 -42.68
C ARG A 213 12.85 30.46 -41.82
N GLU A 214 12.96 29.24 -42.37
CA GLU A 214 12.79 27.97 -41.66
C GLU A 214 13.55 27.97 -40.33
N HIS A 215 12.84 28.07 -39.21
CA HIS A 215 13.43 28.18 -37.87
C HIS A 215 13.87 26.80 -37.33
N ARG A 216 14.97 26.27 -37.88
CA ARG A 216 15.65 25.05 -37.43
C ARG A 216 16.37 25.27 -36.09
N ARG A 217 15.62 25.62 -35.03
CA ARG A 217 16.16 25.76 -33.67
C ARG A 217 16.65 24.42 -33.14
N THR A 218 17.89 24.40 -32.68
CA THR A 218 18.54 23.27 -32.00
C THR A 218 17.84 22.91 -30.69
N ARG A 219 18.03 21.67 -30.24
CA ARG A 219 17.63 21.28 -28.88
C ARG A 219 18.56 21.96 -27.87
N LEU A 220 17.99 22.41 -26.76
CA LEU A 220 18.76 22.83 -25.58
C LEU A 220 19.63 21.67 -25.08
N THR A 221 20.82 22.01 -24.61
CA THR A 221 21.79 21.10 -23.99
C THR A 221 21.44 20.81 -22.53
N ASP A 222 22.03 19.76 -21.96
CA ASP A 222 21.80 19.39 -20.57
C ASP A 222 22.30 20.44 -19.55
N ALA A 223 23.19 21.36 -19.97
CA ALA A 223 23.60 22.52 -19.17
C ALA A 223 22.52 23.61 -19.12
N GLU A 224 21.97 24.00 -20.28
CA GLU A 224 20.85 24.96 -20.36
C GLU A 224 19.58 24.41 -19.67
N LEU A 225 19.45 23.08 -19.55
CA LEU A 225 18.38 22.43 -18.78
C LEU A 225 18.52 22.57 -17.26
N ALA A 226 19.72 22.79 -16.72
CA ALA A 226 19.94 22.98 -15.28
C ALA A 226 19.42 24.36 -14.81
N GLU A 227 19.57 25.40 -15.63
CA GLU A 227 19.08 26.76 -15.35
C GLU A 227 17.54 26.90 -15.49
N LEU A 228 16.85 25.86 -15.99
CA LEU A 228 15.39 25.84 -16.20
C LEU A 228 14.59 25.12 -15.10
N LEU A 229 15.28 24.80 -13.99
CA LEU A 229 14.68 24.61 -12.67
C LEU A 229 14.50 26.00 -12.01
N PRO A 230 13.41 26.26 -11.27
CA PRO A 230 13.25 27.55 -10.60
C PRO A 230 14.34 27.72 -9.53
N PRO A 231 14.98 28.90 -9.41
CA PRO A 231 15.78 29.20 -8.23
C PRO A 231 14.87 29.13 -6.99
N SER A 232 15.42 28.64 -5.87
CA SER A 232 14.71 28.53 -4.60
C SER A 232 14.20 29.90 -4.15
N GLY A 233 12.90 30.12 -4.31
CA GLY A 233 12.27 31.43 -4.14
C GLY A 233 12.42 31.95 -2.72
N THR A 234 13.16 33.04 -2.55
CA THR A 234 13.34 33.72 -1.27
C THR A 234 12.01 34.24 -0.75
N ALA A 235 11.54 33.70 0.38
CA ALA A 235 10.28 34.11 0.99
C ALA A 235 10.39 35.54 1.54
N SER A 236 9.51 36.44 1.08
CA SER A 236 9.39 37.78 1.67
C SER A 236 8.87 37.66 3.11
N ALA A 237 9.60 38.25 4.06
CA ALA A 237 9.32 38.08 5.48
C ALA A 237 8.11 38.91 5.95
N ALA A 238 7.08 38.23 6.46
CA ALA A 238 6.08 38.84 7.33
C ALA A 238 6.56 38.71 8.79
N SER A 239 6.59 39.82 9.53
CA SER A 239 7.25 39.90 10.84
C SER A 239 6.48 39.17 11.96
N GLY A 240 7.05 38.10 12.49
CA GLY A 240 6.60 37.44 13.72
C GLY A 240 7.77 36.75 14.42
N SER A 241 8.08 37.16 15.65
CA SER A 241 9.31 36.80 16.38
C SER A 241 9.58 35.29 16.45
N ALA A 242 10.56 34.81 15.69
CA ALA A 242 11.19 33.51 15.83
C ALA A 242 12.69 33.66 16.16
N ALA A 243 13.23 32.75 16.95
CA ALA A 243 14.66 32.75 17.33
C ALA A 243 15.56 32.50 16.10
N PRO A 244 16.81 33.02 16.08
CA PRO A 244 17.69 32.90 14.92
C PRO A 244 18.03 31.43 14.61
N ALA A 245 17.92 31.07 13.33
CA ALA A 245 18.29 29.75 12.85
C ALA A 245 19.79 29.50 13.02
N GLN A 246 20.15 28.42 13.70
CA GLN A 246 21.51 27.89 13.67
C GLN A 246 21.72 27.10 12.38
N ALA A 247 22.97 27.01 11.92
CA ALA A 247 23.31 26.19 10.75
C ALA A 247 23.15 24.70 11.13
N ASP A 248 22.08 24.08 10.64
CA ASP A 248 21.67 22.74 11.07
C ASP A 248 22.66 21.67 10.57
N GLY A 249 23.30 20.98 11.52
CA GLY A 249 23.95 19.71 11.22
C GLY A 249 22.90 18.65 10.86
N LEU A 250 23.31 17.60 10.14
CA LEU A 250 22.41 16.48 9.81
C LEU A 250 21.77 15.90 11.08
N ARG A 251 20.46 16.08 11.22
CA ARG A 251 19.70 15.68 12.41
C ARG A 251 19.67 14.14 12.52
N THR A 252 19.97 13.63 13.72
CA THR A 252 19.83 12.20 14.04
C THR A 252 18.37 11.75 13.85
N PRO A 253 18.07 10.79 12.95
CA PRO A 253 16.69 10.38 12.67
C PRO A 253 16.03 9.66 13.87
N GLU A 254 14.75 9.88 14.13
CA GLU A 254 14.06 9.14 15.20
C GLU A 254 13.82 7.67 14.83
N ILE A 255 13.88 6.75 15.80
CA ILE A 255 13.44 5.37 15.64
C ILE A 255 11.94 5.31 15.92
N LEU A 256 11.16 5.17 14.85
CA LEU A 256 9.71 5.20 14.88
C LEU A 256 9.10 3.79 14.80
N ALA A 257 8.64 3.33 15.96
CA ALA A 257 8.19 1.95 16.17
C ALA A 257 6.68 1.73 15.94
N PRO A 258 6.26 0.53 15.52
CA PRO A 258 4.85 0.14 15.41
C PRO A 258 4.30 -0.41 16.73
N ALA A 259 3.08 -0.01 17.11
CA ALA A 259 2.29 -0.70 18.14
C ALA A 259 0.91 -1.12 17.61
N GLY A 260 0.59 -2.41 17.73
CA GLY A 260 -0.75 -2.96 17.49
C GLY A 260 -1.58 -3.15 18.77
N ASP A 261 -0.91 -3.18 19.92
CA ASP A 261 -1.44 -3.37 21.27
C ASP A 261 -0.54 -2.67 22.31
N MET A 262 -0.98 -2.59 23.56
CA MET A 262 -0.24 -1.94 24.64
C MET A 262 1.12 -2.62 24.94
N PRO A 263 1.22 -3.97 25.06
CA PRO A 263 2.52 -4.64 25.21
C PRO A 263 3.54 -4.25 24.14
N ALA A 264 3.15 -4.12 22.86
CA ALA A 264 4.03 -3.70 21.78
C ALA A 264 4.51 -2.25 21.94
N ALA A 265 3.66 -1.33 22.40
CA ALA A 265 4.07 0.05 22.69
C ALA A 265 5.09 0.11 23.85
N LEU A 266 4.84 -0.63 24.94
CA LEU A 266 5.75 -0.69 26.08
C LEU A 266 7.08 -1.38 25.73
N ALA A 267 7.06 -2.37 24.82
CA ALA A 267 8.27 -3.02 24.30
C ALA A 267 9.09 -2.10 23.36
N ALA A 268 8.42 -1.26 22.55
CA ALA A 268 9.10 -0.21 21.79
C ALA A 268 9.80 0.79 22.73
N PHE A 269 9.12 1.19 23.82
CA PHE A 269 9.71 2.11 24.78
C PHE A 269 10.88 1.50 25.57
N ALA A 270 10.79 0.21 25.94
CA ALA A 270 11.89 -0.56 26.52
C ALA A 270 13.15 -0.54 25.64
N ALA A 271 13.03 -0.93 24.36
CA ALA A 271 14.14 -0.92 23.40
C ALA A 271 14.71 0.49 23.10
N GLY A 272 13.97 1.55 23.42
CA GLY A 272 14.40 2.94 23.23
C GLY A 272 13.90 3.61 21.95
N ALA A 273 12.72 3.25 21.44
CA ALA A 273 12.08 4.01 20.37
C ALA A 273 11.72 5.42 20.85
N ASP A 274 12.14 6.44 20.10
CA ASP A 274 11.86 7.85 20.42
C ASP A 274 10.37 8.18 20.17
N ALA A 275 9.74 7.47 19.24
CA ALA A 275 8.33 7.63 18.91
C ALA A 275 7.64 6.29 18.60
N VAL A 276 6.34 6.20 18.88
CA VAL A 276 5.48 5.06 18.55
C VAL A 276 4.33 5.52 17.67
N TYR A 277 4.08 4.80 16.57
CA TYR A 277 2.85 4.93 15.81
C TYR A 277 1.91 3.74 16.04
N LEU A 278 0.61 4.04 16.06
CA LEU A 278 -0.44 3.07 16.33
C LEU A 278 -1.69 3.34 15.49
N GLY A 279 -2.68 2.46 15.62
CA GLY A 279 -3.98 2.59 14.97
C GLY A 279 -5.13 2.62 15.98
N LEU A 280 -6.31 2.89 15.44
CA LEU A 280 -7.60 2.79 16.12
C LEU A 280 -8.49 1.81 15.35
N LYS A 281 -9.59 1.39 15.99
CA LYS A 281 -10.56 0.43 15.41
C LYS A 281 -11.30 0.97 14.17
N HIS A 282 -11.19 2.27 13.89
CA HIS A 282 -11.78 2.95 12.73
C HIS A 282 -10.74 3.82 12.01
N PHE A 283 -10.95 4.08 10.72
CA PHE A 283 -10.18 4.98 9.84
C PHE A 283 -8.66 4.72 9.73
N SER A 284 -8.19 3.56 10.19
CA SER A 284 -6.77 3.17 10.18
C SER A 284 -6.52 1.97 9.28
N ALA A 285 -5.39 1.97 8.55
CA ALA A 285 -4.88 0.79 7.84
C ALA A 285 -4.51 -0.38 8.80
N ARG A 286 -4.68 -0.18 10.11
CA ARG A 286 -4.35 -1.10 11.22
C ARG A 286 -5.59 -1.64 11.96
N MET A 287 -6.81 -1.36 11.49
CA MET A 287 -8.10 -1.76 12.12
C MET A 287 -8.36 -3.28 12.28
N GLN A 288 -7.38 -4.14 11.98
CA GLN A 288 -7.39 -5.59 12.21
C GLN A 288 -6.41 -6.05 13.32
N ALA A 289 -5.77 -5.11 14.03
CA ALA A 289 -5.13 -5.37 15.31
C ALA A 289 -6.16 -5.16 16.46
N GLU A 290 -5.79 -5.48 17.70
CA GLU A 290 -6.61 -5.14 18.87
C GLU A 290 -6.87 -3.63 18.94
N ASN A 291 -5.83 -2.81 18.68
CA ASN A 291 -5.84 -1.35 18.76
C ASN A 291 -6.24 -0.81 20.15
N PHE A 292 -6.13 0.50 20.33
CA PHE A 292 -6.30 1.18 21.62
C PHE A 292 -7.71 1.76 21.77
N SER A 293 -8.23 1.79 23.01
CA SER A 293 -9.30 2.73 23.40
C SER A 293 -8.75 4.15 23.61
N THR A 294 -9.62 5.15 23.69
CA THR A 294 -9.19 6.54 23.93
C THR A 294 -8.58 6.74 25.32
N GLY A 295 -9.15 6.13 26.37
CA GLY A 295 -8.56 6.14 27.71
C GLY A 295 -7.17 5.49 27.79
N GLU A 296 -6.98 4.31 27.19
CA GLU A 296 -5.66 3.66 27.13
C GLU A 296 -4.63 4.49 26.36
N LEU A 297 -5.04 5.09 25.25
CA LEU A 297 -4.18 5.92 24.42
C LEU A 297 -3.80 7.23 25.11
N ALA A 298 -4.71 7.84 25.89
CA ALA A 298 -4.40 9.02 26.70
C ALA A 298 -3.36 8.71 27.79
N ALA A 299 -3.51 7.59 28.51
CA ALA A 299 -2.53 7.16 29.51
C ALA A 299 -1.17 6.82 28.88
N LEU A 300 -1.15 6.22 27.68
CA LEU A 300 0.08 5.95 26.93
C LEU A 300 0.76 7.23 26.44
N THR A 301 -0.01 8.24 26.02
CA THR A 301 0.51 9.55 25.57
C THR A 301 1.09 10.33 26.75
N ASP A 302 0.39 10.37 27.89
CA ASP A 302 0.89 11.00 29.11
C ASP A 302 2.17 10.33 29.62
N LEU A 303 2.27 9.00 29.53
CA LEU A 303 3.51 8.27 29.79
C LEU A 303 4.62 8.67 28.80
N ALA A 304 4.33 8.65 27.49
CA ALA A 304 5.31 8.98 26.45
C ALA A 304 5.89 10.37 26.63
N HIS A 305 5.03 11.39 26.80
CA HIS A 305 5.44 12.77 27.05
C HIS A 305 6.25 12.92 28.35
N SER A 306 5.91 12.19 29.41
CA SER A 306 6.71 12.21 30.66
C SER A 306 8.10 11.57 30.54
N GLU A 307 8.33 10.81 29.47
CA GLU A 307 9.57 10.09 29.18
C GLU A 307 10.29 10.67 27.92
N GLY A 308 9.84 11.83 27.43
CA GLY A 308 10.44 12.53 26.28
C GLY A 308 10.13 11.95 24.90
N ARG A 309 9.04 11.18 24.76
CA ARG A 309 8.70 10.38 23.56
C ARG A 309 7.38 10.80 22.94
N ARG A 310 7.22 10.53 21.63
CA ARG A 310 6.05 10.96 20.83
C ARG A 310 5.09 9.81 20.45
N ILE A 311 3.81 10.14 20.29
CA ILE A 311 2.73 9.25 19.85
C ILE A 311 2.11 9.77 18.55
N TYR A 312 2.13 8.94 17.50
CA TYR A 312 1.52 9.25 16.21
C TYR A 312 0.32 8.33 15.92
N VAL A 313 -0.85 8.91 15.67
CA VAL A 313 -2.09 8.14 15.41
C VAL A 313 -2.34 8.03 13.91
N ALA A 314 -2.39 6.80 13.39
CA ALA A 314 -2.60 6.57 11.96
C ALA A 314 -4.09 6.51 11.61
N MET A 315 -4.62 7.62 11.08
CA MET A 315 -5.92 7.74 10.43
C MET A 315 -5.76 7.69 8.91
N ASN A 316 -5.04 6.68 8.42
CA ASN A 316 -4.61 6.53 7.03
C ASN A 316 -5.46 5.56 6.20
N SER A 317 -6.79 5.54 6.40
CA SER A 317 -7.74 4.93 5.46
C SER A 317 -8.38 5.98 4.54
N MET A 318 -8.65 5.62 3.27
CA MET A 318 -9.49 6.40 2.35
C MET A 318 -10.91 6.52 2.93
N LEU A 319 -11.49 7.73 2.97
CA LEU A 319 -12.82 7.99 3.51
C LEU A 319 -13.90 7.92 2.42
N LYS A 320 -15.02 7.25 2.71
CA LYS A 320 -16.27 7.31 1.92
C LYS A 320 -17.01 8.63 2.24
N PRO A 321 -18.04 9.05 1.47
CA PRO A 321 -18.74 10.32 1.70
C PRO A 321 -19.29 10.43 3.13
N GLY A 322 -20.00 9.39 3.58
CA GLY A 322 -20.58 9.30 4.93
C GLY A 322 -19.60 8.98 6.07
N ASP A 323 -18.31 8.76 5.79
CA ASP A 323 -17.31 8.54 6.86
C ASP A 323 -16.86 9.86 7.51
N THR A 324 -17.01 10.99 6.82
CA THR A 324 -16.31 12.25 7.12
C THR A 324 -16.64 12.84 8.50
N ASP A 325 -17.92 12.98 8.86
CA ASP A 325 -18.32 13.46 10.18
C ASP A 325 -17.80 12.56 11.32
N ALA A 326 -17.78 11.25 11.09
CA ALA A 326 -17.34 10.27 12.08
C ALA A 326 -15.81 10.29 12.25
N ALA A 327 -15.06 10.53 11.17
CA ALA A 327 -13.62 10.77 11.22
C ALA A 327 -13.31 12.07 11.99
N GLY A 328 -14.02 13.17 11.72
CA GLY A 328 -13.83 14.43 12.41
C GLY A 328 -14.22 14.40 13.90
N ARG A 329 -15.33 13.75 14.27
CA ARG A 329 -15.67 13.49 15.68
C ARG A 329 -14.59 12.68 16.41
N LEU A 330 -13.92 11.74 15.71
CA LEU A 330 -12.80 11.00 16.28
C LEU A 330 -11.56 11.89 16.44
N VAL A 331 -11.22 12.71 15.45
CA VAL A 331 -10.10 13.68 15.57
C VAL A 331 -10.34 14.66 16.70
N ALA A 332 -11.53 15.25 16.82
CA ALA A 332 -11.85 16.20 17.88
C ALA A 332 -11.78 15.55 19.28
N ARG A 333 -12.18 14.27 19.41
CA ARG A 333 -11.95 13.49 20.65
C ARG A 333 -10.46 13.27 20.92
N LEU A 334 -9.67 12.93 19.91
CA LEU A 334 -8.21 12.76 20.05
C LEU A 334 -7.53 14.07 20.44
N ALA A 335 -7.89 15.19 19.81
CA ALA A 335 -7.36 16.52 20.13
C ALA A 335 -7.71 16.97 21.57
N ARG A 336 -8.90 16.62 22.07
CA ARG A 336 -9.34 16.94 23.44
C ARG A 336 -8.73 16.04 24.51
N ASP A 337 -8.83 14.72 24.36
CA ASP A 337 -8.61 13.76 25.46
C ASP A 337 -7.19 13.15 25.46
N VAL A 338 -6.63 12.94 24.26
CA VAL A 338 -5.34 12.25 24.06
C VAL A 338 -4.20 13.23 23.83
N ARG A 339 -4.38 14.19 22.90
CA ARG A 339 -3.36 15.11 22.37
C ARG A 339 -2.12 14.38 21.79
N PRO A 340 -2.29 13.52 20.77
CA PRO A 340 -1.16 12.89 20.10
C PRO A 340 -0.35 13.92 19.29
N ASP A 341 0.94 13.70 19.15
CA ASP A 341 1.86 14.64 18.51
C ASP A 341 1.61 14.78 17.00
N ALA A 342 1.17 13.71 16.33
CA ALA A 342 0.88 13.69 14.90
C ALA A 342 -0.31 12.81 14.50
N LEU A 343 -0.94 13.15 13.37
CA LEU A 343 -1.84 12.27 12.62
C LEU A 343 -1.16 11.80 11.32
N ILE A 344 -1.07 10.48 11.12
CA ILE A 344 -0.63 9.87 9.86
C ILE A 344 -1.86 9.60 8.99
N VAL A 345 -2.00 10.29 7.86
CA VAL A 345 -3.20 10.28 7.01
C VAL A 345 -2.88 9.87 5.56
N GLN A 346 -3.89 9.45 4.78
CA GLN A 346 -3.75 9.29 3.31
C GLN A 346 -4.71 10.18 2.52
N ASP A 347 -5.90 10.41 3.08
CA ASP A 347 -7.00 11.06 2.40
C ASP A 347 -6.80 12.57 2.46
N LEU A 348 -6.85 13.27 1.33
CA LEU A 348 -6.64 14.73 1.31
C LEU A 348 -7.66 15.45 2.20
N GLY A 349 -8.89 14.93 2.31
CA GLY A 349 -9.92 15.48 3.17
C GLY A 349 -9.56 15.48 4.65
N MET A 350 -8.69 14.57 5.10
CA MET A 350 -8.24 14.51 6.49
C MET A 350 -7.33 15.67 6.89
N LEU A 351 -6.71 16.38 5.94
CA LEU A 351 -5.92 17.59 6.25
C LEU A 351 -6.83 18.72 6.75
N ASP A 352 -7.92 18.98 6.03
CA ASP A 352 -8.92 19.99 6.36
C ASP A 352 -9.78 19.55 7.56
N ILE A 353 -10.37 18.34 7.50
CA ILE A 353 -11.20 17.79 8.59
C ILE A 353 -10.45 17.81 9.93
N ALA A 354 -9.14 17.51 9.97
CA ALA A 354 -8.39 17.54 11.22
C ALA A 354 -8.25 18.95 11.81
N ARG A 355 -8.00 19.97 10.97
CA ARG A 355 -7.90 21.36 11.42
C ARG A 355 -9.27 21.91 11.84
N GLN A 356 -10.34 21.63 11.09
CA GLN A 356 -11.71 21.95 11.50
C GLN A 356 -12.10 21.27 12.82
N ALA A 357 -11.62 20.04 13.06
CA ALA A 357 -11.82 19.30 14.31
C ALA A 357 -10.93 19.77 15.48
N GLY A 358 -10.18 20.86 15.32
CA GLY A 358 -9.35 21.46 16.38
C GLY A 358 -8.02 20.74 16.65
N PHE A 359 -7.57 19.84 15.77
CA PHE A 359 -6.26 19.20 15.93
C PHE A 359 -5.13 20.16 15.51
N THR A 360 -4.20 20.42 16.43
CA THR A 360 -3.09 21.36 16.27
C THR A 360 -1.73 20.72 15.99
N GLY A 361 -1.60 19.40 16.15
CA GLY A 361 -0.33 18.67 15.96
C GLY A 361 0.12 18.52 14.50
N GLU A 362 1.15 17.71 14.30
CA GLU A 362 1.76 17.47 12.99
C GLU A 362 0.84 16.65 12.06
N MET A 363 0.88 16.94 10.75
CA MET A 363 0.19 16.14 9.74
C MET A 363 1.21 15.38 8.89
N HIS A 364 1.21 14.05 8.98
CA HIS A 364 2.13 13.16 8.28
C HIS A 364 1.41 12.49 7.11
N LEU A 365 1.92 12.66 5.89
CA LEU A 365 1.36 12.00 4.70
C LEU A 365 1.91 10.58 4.55
N SER A 366 1.04 9.59 4.69
CA SER A 366 1.32 8.17 4.51
C SER A 366 1.74 7.88 3.07
N THR A 367 2.55 6.83 2.85
CA THR A 367 2.86 6.32 1.49
C THR A 367 1.63 6.03 0.63
N LEU A 368 0.47 5.77 1.25
CA LEU A 368 -0.82 5.57 0.58
C LEU A 368 -1.33 6.83 -0.14
N ALA A 369 -0.86 8.02 0.25
CA ALA A 369 -1.09 9.28 -0.48
C ALA A 369 -0.31 9.37 -1.81
N ASN A 370 0.61 8.42 -2.08
CA ASN A 370 1.34 8.27 -3.34
C ASN A 370 2.21 9.48 -3.76
N ILE A 371 2.84 10.17 -2.80
CA ILE A 371 3.94 11.09 -3.10
C ILE A 371 5.14 10.25 -3.56
N THR A 372 5.55 10.45 -4.82
CA THR A 372 6.52 9.58 -5.52
C THR A 372 7.62 10.34 -6.26
N HIS A 373 7.49 11.66 -6.45
CA HIS A 373 8.45 12.53 -7.14
C HIS A 373 8.84 13.77 -6.29
N PRO A 374 10.07 14.32 -6.41
CA PRO A 374 10.56 15.43 -5.57
C PRO A 374 9.65 16.67 -5.52
N ALA A 375 9.19 17.19 -6.65
CA ALA A 375 8.39 18.42 -6.71
C ALA A 375 7.00 18.30 -6.03
N ALA A 376 6.56 17.09 -5.67
CA ALA A 376 5.39 16.87 -4.84
C ALA A 376 5.55 17.39 -3.40
N LEU A 377 6.77 17.43 -2.87
CA LEU A 377 7.04 17.80 -1.48
C LEU A 377 6.64 19.24 -1.19
N THR A 378 6.89 20.16 -2.13
CA THR A 378 6.42 21.55 -2.06
C THR A 378 4.90 21.65 -1.99
N VAL A 379 4.17 20.84 -2.76
CA VAL A 379 2.70 20.82 -2.75
C VAL A 379 2.17 20.24 -1.42
N ALA A 380 2.79 19.19 -0.90
CA ALA A 380 2.48 18.64 0.42
C ALA A 380 2.67 19.68 1.54
N ARG A 381 3.80 20.38 1.54
CA ARG A 381 4.13 21.42 2.51
C ARG A 381 3.19 22.63 2.43
N GLN A 382 2.72 22.98 1.22
CA GLN A 382 1.70 24.02 0.99
C GLN A 382 0.31 23.63 1.52
N LEU A 383 -0.06 22.35 1.47
CA LEU A 383 -1.28 21.82 2.10
C LEU A 383 -1.14 21.61 3.63
N GLY A 384 -0.07 22.09 4.26
CA GLY A 384 0.13 22.02 5.71
C GLY A 384 0.57 20.65 6.23
N ALA A 385 1.12 19.78 5.37
CA ALA A 385 1.86 18.61 5.84
C ALA A 385 3.14 19.03 6.57
N SER A 386 3.41 18.39 7.70
CA SER A 386 4.65 18.51 8.48
C SER A 386 5.68 17.48 8.04
N ARG A 387 5.24 16.34 7.48
CA ARG A 387 6.10 15.22 7.10
C ARG A 387 5.53 14.41 5.93
N VAL A 388 6.42 13.84 5.11
CA VAL A 388 6.06 12.86 4.06
C VAL A 388 6.76 11.53 4.32
N ILE A 389 5.97 10.45 4.38
CA ILE A 389 6.49 9.08 4.43
C ILE A 389 6.75 8.61 2.99
N LEU A 390 8.03 8.42 2.65
CA LEU A 390 8.48 8.07 1.31
C LEU A 390 8.17 6.61 0.92
N PRO A 391 7.89 6.32 -0.36
CA PRO A 391 7.65 4.96 -0.87
C PRO A 391 8.88 4.06 -0.73
N ARG A 392 8.68 2.79 -0.35
CA ARG A 392 9.73 1.75 -0.23
C ARG A 392 10.22 1.22 -1.58
N GLU A 393 9.57 1.68 -2.64
CA GLU A 393 9.82 1.38 -4.04
C GLU A 393 10.92 2.30 -4.65
N LEU A 394 11.40 3.29 -3.87
CA LEU A 394 12.54 4.17 -4.16
C LEU A 394 13.90 3.55 -3.78
N ASN A 395 14.94 3.92 -4.50
CA ASN A 395 16.34 3.62 -4.17
C ASN A 395 17.03 4.77 -3.39
N ILE A 396 18.24 4.54 -2.85
CA ILE A 396 18.96 5.52 -2.02
C ILE A 396 19.22 6.86 -2.72
N ASP A 397 19.47 6.89 -4.02
CA ASP A 397 19.76 8.13 -4.76
C ASP A 397 18.47 8.90 -5.10
N GLU A 398 17.36 8.19 -5.27
CA GLU A 398 16.02 8.78 -5.33
C GLU A 398 15.57 9.37 -3.98
N ILE A 399 15.91 8.70 -2.88
CA ILE A 399 15.68 9.19 -1.51
C ILE A 399 16.54 10.44 -1.24
N ARG A 400 17.78 10.49 -1.72
CA ARG A 400 18.62 11.69 -1.71
C ARG A 400 18.03 12.82 -2.55
N ALA A 401 17.53 12.55 -3.75
CA ALA A 401 16.88 13.57 -4.59
C ALA A 401 15.65 14.18 -3.88
N CYS A 402 14.82 13.35 -3.24
CA CYS A 402 13.74 13.84 -2.38
C CYS A 402 14.26 14.67 -1.19
N GLY A 403 15.33 14.25 -0.52
CA GLY A 403 15.95 14.99 0.59
C GLY A 403 16.46 16.38 0.18
N THR A 404 17.22 16.47 -0.91
CA THR A 404 17.77 17.72 -1.45
C THR A 404 16.70 18.69 -1.95
N ALA A 405 15.55 18.17 -2.41
CA ALA A 405 14.41 18.97 -2.87
C ALA A 405 13.34 19.23 -1.79
N CYS A 406 13.58 18.80 -0.55
CA CYS A 406 12.60 18.92 0.52
C CYS A 406 12.52 20.39 1.01
N PRO A 407 11.32 21.00 1.07
CA PRO A 407 11.17 22.39 1.51
C PRO A 407 11.28 22.53 3.03
N ASP A 408 11.63 23.73 3.50
CA ASP A 408 11.74 24.04 4.93
C ASP A 408 10.44 23.81 5.70
N GLY A 409 10.59 23.22 6.90
CA GLY A 409 9.49 22.79 7.73
C GLY A 409 8.70 21.59 7.17
N LEU A 410 9.29 20.82 6.25
CA LEU A 410 8.86 19.46 5.91
C LEU A 410 9.95 18.46 6.31
N ASP A 411 9.56 17.45 7.07
CA ASP A 411 10.36 16.25 7.35
C ASP A 411 10.12 15.16 6.28
N LEU A 412 11.11 14.30 6.08
CA LEU A 412 10.97 13.03 5.38
C LEU A 412 11.09 11.85 6.35
N GLU A 413 10.43 10.75 5.98
CA GLU A 413 10.42 9.51 6.76
C GLU A 413 10.52 8.30 5.82
N PHE A 414 11.39 7.35 6.13
CA PHE A 414 11.58 6.14 5.33
C PHE A 414 11.43 4.88 6.17
N PHE A 415 10.91 3.80 5.58
CA PHE A 415 10.85 2.52 6.28
C PHE A 415 12.21 1.81 6.19
N VAL A 416 12.80 1.49 7.34
CA VAL A 416 14.07 0.75 7.41
C VAL A 416 13.85 -0.77 7.48
N HIS A 417 12.66 -1.23 7.88
CA HIS A 417 12.40 -2.66 8.12
C HIS A 417 10.92 -3.02 8.02
N GLY A 418 10.63 -4.30 7.75
CA GLY A 418 9.31 -4.90 7.84
C GLY A 418 8.59 -5.16 6.51
N ALA A 419 7.40 -5.76 6.59
CA ALA A 419 6.78 -6.46 5.46
C ALA A 419 6.47 -5.56 4.24
N LEU A 420 7.05 -5.91 3.08
CA LEU A 420 6.83 -5.22 1.81
C LEU A 420 5.45 -5.54 1.20
N CYS A 421 5.02 -4.63 0.32
CA CYS A 421 3.88 -4.78 -0.57
C CYS A 421 4.40 -4.91 -2.01
N TYR A 422 3.75 -5.74 -2.83
CA TYR A 422 4.19 -5.94 -4.21
C TYR A 422 3.72 -4.83 -5.16
N CYS A 423 2.60 -4.18 -4.87
CA CYS A 423 2.10 -3.03 -5.63
C CYS A 423 2.43 -1.73 -4.88
N VAL A 424 2.65 -0.64 -5.62
CA VAL A 424 2.98 0.68 -5.08
C VAL A 424 1.92 1.10 -4.07
N SER A 425 2.37 1.68 -2.96
CA SER A 425 1.47 2.25 -1.94
C SER A 425 0.47 3.24 -2.58
N GLY A 426 -0.83 3.04 -2.32
CA GLY A 426 -1.93 3.81 -2.95
C GLY A 426 -2.41 3.28 -4.32
N ARG A 427 -1.82 2.20 -4.85
CA ARG A 427 -2.05 1.66 -6.21
C ARG A 427 -2.38 0.16 -6.23
N CYS A 428 -3.21 -0.30 -5.30
CA CYS A 428 -3.50 -1.73 -5.11
C CYS A 428 -5.00 -1.97 -4.80
N TYR A 429 -5.75 -2.28 -5.86
CA TYR A 429 -7.20 -2.52 -5.87
C TYR A 429 -7.55 -4.02 -5.74
N TRP A 430 -6.53 -4.88 -5.81
CA TRP A 430 -6.63 -6.34 -5.90
C TRP A 430 -7.50 -7.00 -4.81
N SER A 431 -7.45 -6.49 -3.58
CA SER A 431 -8.16 -7.08 -2.44
C SER A 431 -9.66 -6.72 -2.38
N SER A 432 -10.05 -5.56 -2.91
CA SER A 432 -11.46 -5.16 -3.02
C SER A 432 -12.10 -5.74 -4.27
N TYR A 433 -11.45 -5.65 -5.44
CA TYR A 433 -12.02 -6.18 -6.69
C TYR A 433 -12.29 -7.69 -6.67
N MET A 434 -11.61 -8.45 -5.80
CA MET A 434 -11.85 -9.89 -5.56
C MET A 434 -12.81 -10.20 -4.38
N GLY A 435 -13.39 -9.19 -3.71
CA GLY A 435 -14.36 -9.38 -2.61
C GLY A 435 -14.47 -8.26 -1.56
N GLY A 436 -14.63 -7.00 -1.95
CA GLY A 436 -15.04 -5.84 -1.12
C GLY A 436 -14.05 -5.34 -0.06
N LYS A 437 -12.99 -6.09 0.26
CA LYS A 437 -12.05 -5.80 1.35
C LYS A 437 -10.91 -4.90 0.89
N SER A 438 -11.12 -3.58 0.94
CA SER A 438 -10.21 -2.59 0.37
C SER A 438 -8.80 -2.61 1.00
N GLY A 439 -7.79 -2.46 0.14
CA GLY A 439 -6.43 -2.16 0.57
C GLY A 439 -6.31 -0.76 1.16
N LEU A 440 -6.96 0.21 0.52
CA LEU A 440 -6.98 1.62 0.92
C LEU A 440 -7.76 1.89 2.20
N ARG A 441 -8.59 0.95 2.69
CA ARG A 441 -9.28 1.05 4.00
C ARG A 441 -8.71 0.15 5.10
N GLY A 442 -7.64 -0.61 4.83
CA GLY A 442 -6.98 -1.44 5.84
C GLY A 442 -7.47 -2.89 5.97
N ARG A 443 -8.34 -3.37 5.07
CA ARG A 443 -8.88 -4.74 5.11
C ARG A 443 -8.12 -5.77 4.29
N CYS A 444 -7.08 -5.37 3.56
CA CYS A 444 -6.33 -6.18 2.60
C CYS A 444 -6.12 -7.65 3.03
N VAL A 445 -6.69 -8.61 2.28
CA VAL A 445 -6.55 -10.06 2.54
C VAL A 445 -5.29 -10.68 1.93
N GLN A 446 -4.37 -9.84 1.47
CA GLN A 446 -3.06 -10.19 0.89
C GLN A 446 -3.16 -11.20 -0.28
N PRO A 447 -3.96 -10.92 -1.33
CA PRO A 447 -4.10 -11.82 -2.48
C PRO A 447 -2.75 -12.13 -3.17
N CYS A 448 -1.87 -11.13 -3.25
CA CYS A 448 -0.51 -11.27 -3.77
C CYS A 448 0.36 -12.34 -3.05
N ARG A 449 0.06 -12.69 -1.79
CA ARG A 449 0.83 -13.70 -1.03
C ARG A 449 0.39 -15.14 -1.29
N ARG A 450 -0.47 -15.38 -2.28
CA ARG A 450 -0.96 -16.71 -2.66
C ARG A 450 -0.15 -17.31 -3.81
N VAL A 451 -0.39 -18.59 -4.10
CA VAL A 451 0.19 -19.29 -5.25
C VAL A 451 -0.63 -18.98 -6.51
N TYR A 452 0.04 -18.54 -7.56
CA TYR A 452 -0.55 -18.30 -8.89
C TYR A 452 0.05 -19.29 -9.90
N ARG A 453 -0.58 -19.45 -11.07
CA ARG A 453 -0.21 -20.50 -12.06
C ARG A 453 -0.07 -19.94 -13.49
N GLN A 454 1.07 -20.17 -14.13
CA GLN A 454 1.30 -19.85 -15.55
C GLN A 454 1.95 -21.03 -16.28
N LYS A 455 1.37 -21.48 -17.39
CA LYS A 455 1.91 -22.56 -18.26
C LYS A 455 2.40 -23.80 -17.48
N GLY A 456 1.58 -24.30 -16.55
CA GLY A 456 1.90 -25.47 -15.72
C GLY A 456 2.88 -25.22 -14.57
N ARG A 457 3.51 -24.04 -14.48
CA ARG A 457 4.32 -23.61 -13.33
C ARG A 457 3.43 -22.98 -12.27
N GLU A 458 3.72 -23.27 -11.01
CA GLU A 458 3.08 -22.66 -9.85
C GLU A 458 4.12 -21.89 -9.03
N GLY A 459 3.76 -20.72 -8.49
CA GLY A 459 4.69 -19.93 -7.70
C GLY A 459 4.04 -18.77 -6.95
N ARG A 460 4.77 -18.21 -5.98
CA ARG A 460 4.38 -17.03 -5.19
C ARG A 460 4.91 -15.74 -5.79
N PHE A 461 4.64 -15.53 -7.08
CA PHE A 461 5.19 -14.46 -7.93
C PHE A 461 4.97 -13.02 -7.42
N PHE A 462 4.11 -12.82 -6.42
CA PHE A 462 3.82 -11.50 -5.82
C PHE A 462 3.98 -11.49 -4.29
N SER A 463 4.55 -12.54 -3.69
CA SER A 463 4.75 -12.62 -2.23
C SER A 463 6.11 -12.04 -1.85
N CYS A 464 6.12 -10.76 -1.50
CA CYS A 464 7.36 -10.10 -1.10
C CYS A 464 7.94 -10.66 0.21
N LEU A 465 9.26 -10.71 0.28
CA LEU A 465 10.05 -10.79 1.50
C LEU A 465 9.79 -9.55 2.39
N ASP A 466 10.36 -9.54 3.60
CA ASP A 466 10.31 -8.35 4.47
C ASP A 466 11.51 -7.44 4.15
N LEU A 467 11.31 -6.12 4.13
CA LEU A 467 12.42 -5.17 3.97
C LEU A 467 13.34 -5.28 5.19
N SER A 468 14.65 -5.20 4.97
CA SER A 468 15.62 -4.92 6.02
C SER A 468 16.72 -4.07 5.41
N LEU A 469 17.01 -2.91 5.98
CA LEU A 469 18.15 -2.10 5.57
C LEU A 469 19.43 -2.40 6.36
N ASP A 470 19.34 -3.15 7.46
CA ASP A 470 20.48 -3.67 8.23
C ASP A 470 21.64 -2.66 8.36
N VAL A 471 22.88 -3.05 8.05
CA VAL A 471 24.05 -2.18 8.07
C VAL A 471 24.04 -1.10 6.99
N LEU A 472 23.25 -1.28 5.92
CA LEU A 472 23.04 -0.25 4.89
C LEU A 472 22.23 0.95 5.42
N ALA A 473 21.50 0.82 6.54
CA ALA A 473 20.73 1.91 7.14
C ALA A 473 21.60 3.14 7.45
N LYS A 474 22.91 2.97 7.72
CA LYS A 474 23.88 4.09 7.84
C LYS A 474 23.77 5.08 6.68
N THR A 475 23.55 4.61 5.46
CA THR A 475 23.51 5.48 4.27
C THR A 475 22.40 6.55 4.34
N LEU A 476 21.32 6.29 5.08
CA LEU A 476 20.24 7.23 5.32
C LEU A 476 20.65 8.43 6.20
N LEU A 477 21.67 8.30 7.06
CA LEU A 477 22.17 9.42 7.89
C LEU A 477 22.74 10.57 7.05
N SER A 478 23.05 10.33 5.77
CA SER A 478 23.55 11.34 4.82
C SER A 478 22.45 12.08 4.05
N VAL A 479 21.17 11.77 4.29
CA VAL A 479 20.05 12.31 3.51
C VAL A 479 19.48 13.55 4.21
N PRO A 480 19.46 14.74 3.58
CA PRO A 480 18.82 15.93 4.13
C PRO A 480 17.33 15.70 4.42
N HIS A 481 16.80 16.36 5.45
CA HIS A 481 15.41 16.30 5.91
C HIS A 481 14.89 14.91 6.35
N LEU A 482 15.66 13.82 6.25
CA LEU A 482 15.22 12.47 6.65
C LEU A 482 15.23 12.27 8.17
N ALA A 483 14.23 12.83 8.84
CA ALA A 483 14.13 12.90 10.29
C ALA A 483 13.62 11.62 10.98
N SER A 484 13.22 10.57 10.25
CA SER A 484 12.58 9.38 10.84
C SER A 484 12.86 8.06 10.11
N TRP A 485 13.23 7.05 10.89
CA TRP A 485 13.44 5.65 10.50
C TRP A 485 12.29 4.79 11.02
N LYS A 486 11.39 4.39 10.10
CA LYS A 486 10.14 3.69 10.42
C LYS A 486 10.27 2.17 10.33
N ILE A 487 9.73 1.44 11.29
CA ILE A 487 9.69 -0.04 11.29
C ILE A 487 8.23 -0.49 11.04
N GLU A 488 7.92 -1.29 10.01
CA GLU A 488 6.54 -1.81 9.77
C GLU A 488 6.27 -3.12 10.50
N GLY A 489 5.33 -3.06 11.46
CA GLY A 489 4.99 -4.18 12.33
C GLY A 489 3.54 -4.18 12.80
N ARG A 490 2.57 -3.68 12.01
CA ARG A 490 1.18 -3.44 12.45
C ARG A 490 0.36 -4.66 12.94
N LYS A 491 0.92 -5.88 12.89
CA LYS A 491 0.38 -7.13 13.47
C LYS A 491 1.47 -7.96 14.16
N LYS A 492 2.55 -7.32 14.58
CA LYS A 492 3.70 -7.96 15.22
C LYS A 492 3.64 -7.71 16.73
N GLY A 493 3.87 -8.77 17.51
CA GLY A 493 3.87 -8.69 18.97
C GLY A 493 5.13 -8.01 19.54
N PRO A 494 5.18 -7.81 20.87
CA PRO A 494 6.25 -7.06 21.55
C PRO A 494 7.67 -7.56 21.25
N HIS A 495 7.87 -8.86 21.03
CA HIS A 495 9.17 -9.44 20.69
C HIS A 495 9.77 -8.82 19.41
N TYR A 496 9.07 -8.92 18.27
CA TYR A 496 9.52 -8.33 16.99
C TYR A 496 9.81 -6.84 17.13
N VAL A 497 8.96 -6.11 17.87
CA VAL A 497 9.10 -4.66 18.05
C VAL A 497 10.34 -4.32 18.85
N TYR A 498 10.58 -5.01 19.97
CA TYR A 498 11.77 -4.81 20.80
C TYR A 498 13.07 -5.08 20.03
N TYR A 499 13.17 -6.22 19.35
CA TYR A 499 14.38 -6.59 18.60
C TYR A 499 14.63 -5.63 17.42
N ALA A 500 13.62 -5.31 16.62
CA ALA A 500 13.78 -4.39 15.50
C ALA A 500 14.19 -2.98 15.97
N VAL A 501 13.55 -2.44 17.01
CA VAL A 501 13.91 -1.13 17.58
C VAL A 501 15.34 -1.15 18.12
N SER A 502 15.71 -2.19 18.88
CA SER A 502 17.05 -2.31 19.48
C SER A 502 18.15 -2.32 18.42
N ALA A 503 17.97 -3.07 17.33
CA ALA A 503 18.94 -3.13 16.23
C ALA A 503 19.06 -1.80 15.48
N TYR A 504 17.96 -1.19 15.03
CA TYR A 504 18.04 0.05 14.26
C TYR A 504 18.49 1.24 15.11
N ARG A 505 18.19 1.25 16.41
CA ARG A 505 18.78 2.19 17.36
C ARG A 505 20.29 1.97 17.49
N LEU A 506 20.75 0.73 17.70
CA LEU A 506 22.19 0.40 17.80
C LEU A 506 22.96 0.85 16.54
N LEU A 507 22.39 0.60 15.35
CA LEU A 507 22.93 1.02 14.05
C LEU A 507 22.93 2.54 13.84
N ARG A 508 21.91 3.25 14.33
CA ARG A 508 21.82 4.71 14.27
C ARG A 508 22.81 5.38 15.21
N ASP A 509 22.84 4.92 16.46
CA ASP A 509 23.60 5.53 17.56
C ASP A 509 25.11 5.22 17.43
N ASN A 510 25.48 4.10 16.78
CA ASN A 510 26.87 3.64 16.63
C ASN A 510 27.21 3.28 15.16
N PRO A 511 27.05 4.21 14.21
CA PRO A 511 27.05 3.89 12.77
C PRO A 511 28.42 3.41 12.27
N ASP A 512 29.51 3.69 12.97
CA ASP A 512 30.88 3.35 12.58
C ASP A 512 31.56 2.24 13.39
N ASP A 513 30.92 1.66 14.41
CA ASP A 513 31.46 0.50 15.12
C ASP A 513 31.11 -0.83 14.41
N PRO A 514 32.11 -1.63 13.96
CA PRO A 514 31.86 -2.95 13.41
C PRO A 514 31.23 -3.94 14.39
N LYS A 515 31.42 -3.78 15.71
CA LYS A 515 30.82 -4.66 16.72
C LYS A 515 29.32 -4.38 16.86
N ALA A 516 28.94 -3.11 17.02
CA ALA A 516 27.55 -2.67 17.02
C ALA A 516 26.79 -3.11 15.75
N ARG A 517 27.42 -2.99 14.57
CA ARG A 517 26.85 -3.50 13.30
C ARG A 517 26.55 -5.00 13.37
N LYS A 518 27.53 -5.83 13.71
CA LYS A 518 27.32 -7.29 13.82
C LYS A 518 26.26 -7.63 14.88
N GLN A 519 26.33 -7.01 16.05
CA GLN A 519 25.36 -7.23 17.11
C GLN A 519 23.94 -6.84 16.67
N ALA A 520 23.78 -5.80 15.85
CA ALA A 520 22.48 -5.45 15.27
C ALA A 520 21.99 -6.48 14.24
N GLU A 521 22.88 -7.09 13.45
CA GLU A 521 22.54 -8.22 12.55
C GLU A 521 22.06 -9.43 13.37
N ASP A 522 22.81 -9.83 14.41
CA ASP A 522 22.43 -10.90 15.35
C ASP A 522 21.06 -10.63 16.03
N ILE A 523 20.77 -9.36 16.37
CA ILE A 523 19.47 -8.91 16.93
C ILE A 523 18.35 -8.91 15.88
N LEU A 524 18.64 -8.64 14.59
CA LEU A 524 17.64 -8.65 13.52
C LEU A 524 17.19 -10.06 13.14
N GLU A 525 18.05 -11.08 13.21
CA GLU A 525 17.62 -12.47 13.06
C GLU A 525 16.56 -12.83 14.12
N MET A 526 16.75 -12.33 15.34
CA MET A 526 15.83 -12.49 16.46
C MET A 526 14.52 -11.67 16.33
N ALA A 527 14.35 -10.82 15.31
CA ALA A 527 13.06 -10.19 15.07
C ALA A 527 11.95 -11.20 14.68
N LEU A 528 12.29 -12.39 14.15
CA LEU A 528 11.32 -13.38 13.64
C LEU A 528 10.48 -12.83 12.48
N GLY A 529 11.13 -12.10 11.55
CA GLY A 529 10.57 -11.66 10.27
C GLY A 529 10.33 -12.79 9.26
N ARG A 530 10.00 -12.46 8.02
CA ARG A 530 10.35 -13.29 6.85
C ARG A 530 11.86 -13.16 6.56
N PRO A 531 12.44 -13.96 5.64
CA PRO A 531 13.76 -13.64 5.10
C PRO A 531 13.78 -12.18 4.60
N GLY A 532 14.91 -11.51 4.81
CA GLY A 532 15.09 -10.10 4.47
C GLY A 532 15.37 -9.88 2.98
N THR A 533 15.08 -8.67 2.49
CA THR A 533 15.56 -8.19 1.19
C THR A 533 15.89 -6.70 1.25
N HIS A 534 16.89 -6.30 0.44
CA HIS A 534 17.20 -4.89 0.15
C HIS A 534 16.29 -4.32 -0.95
N ALA A 535 15.52 -5.17 -1.65
CA ALA A 535 14.68 -4.82 -2.78
C ALA A 535 15.41 -3.91 -3.80
N ARG A 536 14.90 -2.70 -4.03
CA ARG A 536 15.51 -1.70 -4.94
C ARG A 536 16.44 -0.70 -4.25
N PHE A 537 16.69 -0.81 -2.93
CA PHE A 537 17.37 0.22 -2.15
C PHE A 537 18.76 0.59 -2.70
N LEU A 538 19.54 -0.42 -3.11
CA LEU A 538 20.82 -0.26 -3.82
C LEU A 538 20.59 -0.41 -5.33
N PRO A 539 20.65 0.67 -6.14
CA PRO A 539 20.36 0.58 -7.58
C PRO A 539 21.34 -0.34 -8.33
N GLN A 540 22.58 -0.41 -7.87
CA GLN A 540 23.65 -1.27 -8.39
C GLN A 540 23.57 -2.74 -7.93
N ARG A 541 22.62 -3.09 -7.05
CA ARG A 541 22.31 -4.46 -6.59
C ARG A 541 20.80 -4.71 -6.57
N GLY A 542 20.10 -4.24 -7.60
CA GLY A 542 18.64 -4.33 -7.69
C GLY A 542 18.14 -5.78 -7.59
N GLY A 543 17.54 -6.13 -6.46
CA GLY A 543 16.88 -7.41 -6.24
C GLY A 543 15.37 -7.30 -6.45
N ASP A 544 14.75 -8.34 -7.00
CA ASP A 544 13.30 -8.47 -6.87
C ASP A 544 12.97 -8.79 -5.40
N PRO A 545 11.94 -8.17 -4.78
CA PRO A 545 11.56 -8.48 -3.42
C PRO A 545 10.85 -9.83 -3.28
N THR A 546 10.63 -10.61 -4.34
CA THR A 546 9.97 -11.92 -4.31
C THR A 546 10.94 -13.08 -4.53
N ALA A 547 10.59 -14.25 -4.00
CA ALA A 547 11.30 -15.51 -4.25
C ALA A 547 10.27 -16.59 -4.65
N PRO A 548 9.84 -16.64 -5.93
CA PRO A 548 8.58 -17.29 -6.29
C PRO A 548 8.52 -18.81 -6.08
N GLY A 549 9.68 -19.49 -6.15
CA GLY A 549 9.82 -20.92 -5.87
C GLY A 549 10.07 -21.25 -4.40
N GLU A 550 10.31 -20.25 -3.56
CA GLU A 550 10.50 -20.42 -2.11
C GLU A 550 9.19 -20.27 -1.35
N GLN A 551 9.27 -20.40 -0.02
CA GLN A 551 8.14 -20.23 0.88
C GLN A 551 8.41 -19.13 1.91
N THR A 552 7.92 -17.94 1.58
CA THR A 552 8.17 -16.66 2.26
C THR A 552 7.36 -16.50 3.56
N SER A 553 7.46 -17.48 4.46
CA SER A 553 6.73 -17.50 5.74
C SER A 553 7.56 -16.87 6.86
N SER A 554 6.91 -16.26 7.86
CA SER A 554 7.63 -15.61 8.97
C SER A 554 8.10 -16.59 10.05
N GLY A 555 9.12 -16.20 10.82
CA GLY A 555 9.55 -16.89 12.03
C GLY A 555 10.68 -17.92 11.82
N LEU A 556 11.40 -18.20 12.90
CA LEU A 556 12.59 -19.05 12.89
C LEU A 556 12.21 -20.53 12.82
N LEU A 557 12.79 -21.29 11.90
CA LEU A 557 12.48 -22.72 11.70
C LEU A 557 12.91 -23.54 12.93
N ALA A 558 11.96 -23.87 13.80
CA ALA A 558 12.17 -24.66 15.00
C ALA A 558 12.38 -26.14 14.68
N GLY A 559 11.66 -26.71 13.71
CA GLY A 559 11.86 -28.11 13.31
C GLY A 559 10.90 -28.59 12.23
N LYS A 560 10.72 -29.91 12.13
CA LYS A 560 9.76 -30.56 11.23
C LYS A 560 8.98 -31.66 11.97
N VAL A 561 7.72 -31.84 11.62
CA VAL A 561 6.82 -32.85 12.18
C VAL A 561 7.30 -34.25 11.79
N GLY A 562 7.47 -35.12 12.79
CA GLY A 562 7.64 -36.56 12.66
C GLY A 562 6.52 -37.31 13.40
N GLN A 563 6.58 -38.65 13.36
CA GLN A 563 5.59 -39.54 13.99
C GLN A 563 6.28 -40.58 14.86
N THR A 564 5.70 -40.89 16.02
CA THR A 564 6.12 -41.98 16.90
C THR A 564 5.54 -43.32 16.40
N PRO A 565 6.08 -44.49 16.82
CA PRO A 565 5.56 -45.79 16.42
C PRO A 565 4.07 -45.99 16.74
N GLU A 566 3.58 -45.34 17.80
CA GLU A 566 2.19 -45.37 18.26
C GLU A 566 1.28 -44.39 17.49
N GLY A 567 1.79 -43.79 16.41
CA GLY A 567 1.07 -42.88 15.53
C GLY A 567 1.01 -41.42 16.00
N GLY A 568 1.57 -41.08 17.17
CA GLY A 568 1.57 -39.72 17.73
C GLY A 568 2.49 -38.77 16.97
N ILE A 569 2.06 -37.53 16.73
CA ILE A 569 2.89 -36.52 16.04
C ILE A 569 3.76 -35.72 17.02
N TYR A 570 5.01 -35.47 16.64
CA TYR A 570 5.98 -34.72 17.44
C TYR A 570 6.90 -33.87 16.54
N PHE A 571 7.72 -33.01 17.15
CA PHE A 571 8.95 -32.54 16.50
C PHE A 571 10.10 -32.46 17.52
N ARG A 572 11.34 -32.34 17.00
CA ARG A 572 12.53 -32.00 17.80
C ARG A 572 12.98 -30.58 17.47
N PRO A 573 13.18 -29.68 18.44
CA PRO A 573 13.52 -28.30 18.16
C PRO A 573 15.03 -28.14 17.92
N ARG A 574 15.40 -27.24 17.00
CA ARG A 574 16.79 -26.94 16.62
C ARG A 574 17.54 -26.08 17.63
N PHE A 575 16.79 -25.45 18.53
CA PHE A 575 17.20 -24.62 19.66
C PHE A 575 16.34 -25.00 20.88
N GLU A 576 16.60 -24.44 22.05
CA GLU A 576 15.72 -24.61 23.21
C GLU A 576 14.41 -23.81 23.04
N LEU A 577 13.32 -24.29 23.64
CA LEU A 577 12.03 -23.59 23.64
C LEU A 577 11.68 -23.20 25.07
N LEU A 578 11.32 -21.93 25.27
CA LEU A 578 10.98 -21.37 26.57
C LEU A 578 9.48 -21.56 26.87
N PRO A 579 9.06 -21.59 28.15
CA PRO A 579 7.65 -21.53 28.50
C PRO A 579 6.96 -20.30 27.88
N GLN A 580 5.78 -20.49 27.31
CA GLN A 580 4.98 -19.52 26.57
C GLN A 580 5.53 -19.05 25.21
N ASP A 581 6.63 -19.63 24.69
CA ASP A 581 7.00 -19.46 23.28
C ASP A 581 5.83 -19.88 22.36
N LEU A 582 5.55 -19.09 21.32
CA LEU A 582 4.50 -19.40 20.37
C LEU A 582 5.07 -20.04 19.12
N LEU A 583 4.65 -21.26 18.85
CA LEU A 583 4.97 -22.02 17.65
C LEU A 583 3.87 -21.87 16.61
N ARG A 584 4.21 -21.89 15.32
CA ARG A 584 3.27 -22.10 14.19
C ARG A 584 3.64 -23.39 13.46
N ILE A 585 2.68 -24.28 13.28
CA ILE A 585 2.79 -25.48 12.43
C ILE A 585 2.24 -25.13 11.05
N GLY A 586 3.03 -25.41 10.00
CA GLY A 586 2.71 -25.01 8.64
C GLY A 586 2.94 -23.52 8.36
N TYR A 587 2.48 -23.08 7.19
CA TYR A 587 2.75 -21.75 6.65
C TYR A 587 1.53 -20.82 6.72
N GLU A 588 1.77 -19.51 6.77
CA GLU A 588 0.71 -18.48 6.96
C GLU A 588 -0.36 -18.48 5.86
N ASP A 589 0.00 -18.90 4.65
CA ASP A 589 -0.89 -18.93 3.49
C ASP A 589 -1.76 -20.20 3.40
N GLU A 590 -1.48 -21.23 4.21
CA GLU A 590 -2.26 -22.47 4.28
C GLU A 590 -3.49 -22.31 5.17
N SER A 591 -4.66 -22.75 4.71
CA SER A 591 -5.93 -22.61 5.45
C SER A 591 -6.03 -23.46 6.73
N TRP A 592 -5.24 -24.52 6.83
CA TRP A 592 -5.25 -25.47 7.95
C TRP A 592 -4.22 -25.15 9.03
N HIS A 593 -3.32 -24.17 8.82
CA HIS A 593 -2.22 -23.88 9.73
C HIS A 593 -2.72 -23.51 11.14
N THR A 594 -1.83 -23.61 12.14
CA THR A 594 -2.21 -23.34 13.52
C THR A 594 -1.03 -22.95 14.39
N THR A 595 -1.32 -22.22 15.46
CA THR A 595 -0.35 -21.88 16.50
C THR A 595 -0.54 -22.76 17.74
N LEU A 596 0.52 -22.95 18.52
CA LEU A 596 0.52 -23.62 19.83
C LEU A 596 1.52 -22.94 20.78
N PRO A 597 1.15 -22.65 22.04
CA PRO A 597 2.10 -22.21 23.05
C PRO A 597 2.92 -23.39 23.60
N VAL A 598 4.17 -23.12 23.99
CA VAL A 598 5.06 -24.09 24.64
C VAL A 598 4.78 -24.11 26.15
N ALA A 599 4.16 -25.18 26.65
CA ALA A 599 3.69 -25.24 28.04
C ALA A 599 4.80 -25.35 29.11
N ARG A 600 6.02 -25.76 28.73
CA ARG A 600 7.19 -25.93 29.61
C ARG A 600 8.47 -25.87 28.80
N HIS A 601 9.61 -25.58 29.45
CA HIS A 601 10.92 -25.60 28.81
C HIS A 601 11.21 -26.94 28.09
N ILE A 602 11.76 -26.87 26.87
CA ILE A 602 12.20 -28.02 26.07
C ILE A 602 13.65 -27.77 25.62
N PRO A 603 14.61 -28.63 25.96
CA PRO A 603 15.98 -28.47 25.48
C PRO A 603 16.08 -28.73 23.97
N LYS A 604 17.12 -28.17 23.34
CA LYS A 604 17.52 -28.45 21.96
C LYS A 604 17.56 -29.97 21.70
N ALA A 605 17.00 -30.40 20.57
CA ALA A 605 16.79 -31.79 20.15
C ALA A 605 15.88 -32.66 21.05
N GLY A 606 15.29 -32.13 22.13
CA GLY A 606 14.27 -32.81 22.94
C GLY A 606 12.96 -33.06 22.17
N THR A 607 12.04 -33.85 22.73
CA THR A 607 10.78 -34.21 22.05
C THR A 607 9.63 -33.30 22.48
N PHE A 608 9.00 -32.59 21.54
CA PHE A 608 7.75 -31.87 21.76
C PHE A 608 6.58 -32.57 21.03
N ASN A 609 5.63 -33.09 21.80
CA ASN A 609 4.46 -33.80 21.28
C ASN A 609 3.36 -32.80 20.87
N LEU A 610 2.91 -32.88 19.61
CA LEU A 610 1.95 -31.95 19.04
C LEU A 610 0.51 -32.46 19.27
N ARG A 611 -0.26 -31.77 20.12
CA ARG A 611 -1.68 -32.07 20.34
C ARG A 611 -2.54 -31.15 19.47
N LEU A 612 -3.12 -31.69 18.40
CA LEU A 612 -3.86 -30.94 17.39
C LEU A 612 -5.26 -31.51 17.12
N PRO A 613 -6.26 -30.67 16.78
CA PRO A 613 -7.56 -31.15 16.32
C PRO A 613 -7.43 -32.01 15.06
N ARG A 614 -8.24 -33.07 14.91
CA ARG A 614 -8.19 -33.99 13.74
C ARG A 614 -8.21 -33.26 12.39
N HIS A 615 -8.98 -32.18 12.26
CA HIS A 615 -9.10 -31.38 11.03
C HIS A 615 -7.88 -30.47 10.74
N LYS A 616 -6.87 -30.44 11.63
CA LYS A 616 -5.60 -29.71 11.47
C LYS A 616 -4.38 -30.64 11.54
N THR A 617 -4.56 -31.94 11.28
CA THR A 617 -3.44 -32.90 11.34
C THR A 617 -2.43 -32.60 10.22
N PRO A 618 -1.17 -32.20 10.55
CA PRO A 618 -0.15 -31.88 9.56
C PRO A 618 0.35 -33.15 8.85
N LYS A 619 0.92 -32.96 7.65
CA LYS A 619 1.67 -34.02 6.97
C LYS A 619 3.04 -34.21 7.64
N LEU A 620 3.62 -35.41 7.49
CA LEU A 620 4.99 -35.63 7.95
C LEU A 620 5.95 -34.74 7.15
N GLY A 621 6.98 -34.22 7.81
CA GLY A 621 7.91 -33.24 7.25
C GLY A 621 7.41 -31.79 7.22
N THR A 622 6.15 -31.52 7.57
CA THR A 622 5.63 -30.14 7.77
C THR A 622 6.55 -29.36 8.72
N PRO A 623 6.96 -28.13 8.40
CA PRO A 623 7.78 -27.32 9.29
C PRO A 623 6.99 -26.76 10.49
N VAL A 624 7.73 -26.55 11.58
CA VAL A 624 7.29 -25.83 12.78
C VAL A 624 8.20 -24.63 12.99
N PHE A 625 7.62 -23.45 13.19
CA PHE A 625 8.34 -22.18 13.34
C PHE A 625 8.11 -21.59 14.73
N LEU A 626 9.14 -20.98 15.31
CA LEU A 626 9.01 -20.03 16.42
C LEU A 626 8.59 -18.67 15.84
N ILE A 627 7.47 -18.12 16.28
CA ILE A 627 6.89 -16.87 15.73
C ILE A 627 6.76 -15.74 16.76
N ASP A 628 6.85 -16.05 18.05
CA ASP A 628 6.94 -15.12 19.17
C ASP A 628 7.65 -15.87 20.31
N ARG A 629 8.61 -15.23 20.99
CA ARG A 629 9.43 -15.84 22.04
C ARG A 629 9.30 -15.05 23.34
N ARG A 630 9.25 -15.75 24.47
CA ARG A 630 8.97 -15.16 25.79
C ARG A 630 10.20 -15.15 26.69
N GLU A 631 11.19 -14.38 26.25
CA GLU A 631 12.41 -14.14 27.03
C GLU A 631 12.12 -13.36 28.33
N GLN A 632 12.84 -13.72 29.39
CA GLN A 632 12.55 -13.23 30.74
C GLN A 632 12.95 -11.75 30.91
N GLU A 633 14.01 -11.31 30.24
CA GLU A 633 14.52 -9.93 30.30
C GLU A 633 13.55 -8.95 29.64
N LEU A 634 13.16 -9.20 28.38
CA LEU A 634 12.07 -8.48 27.70
C LEU A 634 10.79 -8.45 28.55
N THR A 635 10.41 -9.58 29.15
CA THR A 635 9.23 -9.66 30.02
C THR A 635 9.37 -8.79 31.28
N ARG A 636 10.58 -8.68 31.84
CA ARG A 636 10.90 -7.83 33.00
C ARG A 636 10.85 -6.34 32.61
N GLU A 637 11.42 -5.95 31.48
CA GLU A 637 11.40 -4.56 31.03
C GLU A 637 9.99 -4.08 30.66
N VAL A 638 9.22 -4.89 29.93
CA VAL A 638 7.81 -4.56 29.62
C VAL A 638 6.99 -4.44 30.90
N ARG A 639 7.25 -5.25 31.94
CA ARG A 639 6.64 -5.08 33.28
C ARG A 639 7.07 -3.76 33.94
N THR A 640 8.33 -3.36 33.84
CA THR A 640 8.79 -2.05 34.35
C THR A 640 8.06 -0.89 33.66
N TRP A 641 7.88 -0.97 32.34
CA TRP A 641 7.10 0.02 31.59
C TRP A 641 5.60 -0.03 31.88
N GLN A 642 5.01 -1.21 32.17
CA GLN A 642 3.64 -1.32 32.66
C GLN A 642 3.49 -0.65 34.04
N SER A 643 4.45 -0.85 34.96
CA SER A 643 4.46 -0.17 36.26
C SER A 643 4.68 1.35 36.13
N LYS A 644 5.34 1.83 35.08
CA LYS A 644 5.34 3.27 34.74
C LYS A 644 3.94 3.72 34.31
N LEU A 645 3.34 3.03 33.33
CA LEU A 645 2.03 3.34 32.73
C LEU A 645 0.90 3.43 33.75
N GLU A 646 0.86 2.52 34.74
CA GLU A 646 -0.21 2.47 35.73
C GLU A 646 -0.35 3.80 36.49
N ARG A 647 0.76 4.52 36.72
CA ARG A 647 0.80 5.83 37.39
C ARG A 647 0.10 6.96 36.61
N HIS A 648 -0.20 6.74 35.32
CA HIS A 648 -0.88 7.71 34.44
C HIS A 648 -2.35 7.34 34.18
N ARG A 649 -2.81 6.13 34.56
CA ARG A 649 -4.18 5.66 34.29
C ARG A 649 -5.26 6.43 35.05
N ASP A 650 -4.99 6.79 36.31
CA ASP A 650 -5.98 7.46 37.17
C ASP A 650 -6.19 8.97 36.86
N ALA A 651 -5.40 9.53 35.94
CA ALA A 651 -5.29 10.98 35.74
C ALA A 651 -6.43 11.60 34.89
N ARG A 652 -7.13 10.83 34.06
CA ARG A 652 -8.20 11.33 33.18
C ARG A 652 -9.43 10.42 33.16
N ARG A 653 -10.61 11.03 33.25
CA ARG A 653 -11.88 10.41 32.83
C ARG A 653 -12.07 10.68 31.35
N GLU A 654 -12.64 9.74 30.60
CA GLU A 654 -13.04 10.02 29.21
C GLU A 654 -14.05 11.18 29.20
N GLY A 655 -13.81 12.17 28.34
CA GLY A 655 -14.72 13.30 28.19
C GLY A 655 -16.04 12.88 27.54
N GLY A 656 -17.07 13.72 27.71
CA GLY A 656 -18.39 13.51 27.12
C GLY A 656 -18.40 13.41 25.58
N PRO A 657 -19.57 13.18 24.97
CA PRO A 657 -19.71 13.16 23.51
C PRO A 657 -19.10 14.42 22.87
N VAL A 658 -18.63 14.28 21.64
CA VAL A 658 -18.05 15.37 20.85
C VAL A 658 -18.92 15.55 19.63
N GLU A 659 -19.47 16.75 19.49
CA GLU A 659 -20.16 17.15 18.27
C GLU A 659 -19.13 17.69 17.27
N PHE A 660 -19.30 17.30 16.02
CA PHE A 660 -18.54 17.81 14.89
C PHE A 660 -19.38 17.58 13.62
N ALA A 661 -19.48 18.62 12.81
CA ALA A 661 -20.01 18.60 11.46
C ALA A 661 -18.99 19.33 10.57
N PRO A 662 -18.45 18.68 9.52
CA PRO A 662 -17.48 19.30 8.65
C PRO A 662 -18.13 20.35 7.74
N THR A 663 -17.40 21.42 7.45
CA THR A 663 -17.81 22.47 6.50
C THR A 663 -17.10 22.28 5.16
N TYR A 664 -17.83 22.45 4.07
CA TYR A 664 -17.34 22.26 2.70
C TYR A 664 -17.68 23.47 1.81
N PRO A 665 -16.89 23.73 0.75
CA PRO A 665 -17.29 24.69 -0.27
C PRO A 665 -18.62 24.28 -0.91
N ALA A 666 -19.46 25.28 -1.25
CA ALA A 666 -20.77 25.02 -1.85
C ALA A 666 -20.68 24.16 -3.13
N PRO A 667 -21.70 23.32 -3.43
CA PRO A 667 -21.69 22.45 -4.59
C PRO A 667 -21.39 23.15 -5.91
N GLY A 668 -20.73 22.43 -6.82
CA GLY A 668 -20.37 22.93 -8.14
C GLY A 668 -21.60 23.20 -9.01
N LYS A 669 -21.47 24.12 -9.98
CA LYS A 669 -22.48 24.25 -11.05
C LYS A 669 -22.48 22.99 -11.90
N ALA A 670 -23.65 22.56 -12.35
CA ALA A 670 -23.78 21.44 -13.27
C ALA A 670 -22.98 21.67 -14.56
N ALA A 671 -22.16 20.68 -14.94
CA ALA A 671 -21.47 20.66 -16.22
C ALA A 671 -22.31 19.93 -17.29
N ARG A 672 -21.93 20.05 -18.57
CA ARG A 672 -22.51 19.23 -19.63
C ARG A 672 -21.90 17.82 -19.58
N PRO A 673 -22.67 16.74 -19.79
CA PRO A 673 -22.14 15.39 -19.95
C PRO A 673 -21.05 15.30 -21.02
N LEU A 674 -19.99 14.57 -20.71
CA LEU A 674 -18.82 14.37 -21.56
C LEU A 674 -18.35 12.90 -21.48
N ASP A 675 -18.46 12.18 -22.59
CA ASP A 675 -17.85 10.86 -22.73
C ASP A 675 -16.35 11.01 -23.04
N VAL A 676 -15.47 10.20 -22.42
CA VAL A 676 -14.03 10.17 -22.71
C VAL A 676 -13.60 8.74 -23.04
N ILE A 677 -12.96 8.57 -24.19
CA ILE A 677 -12.39 7.27 -24.61
C ILE A 677 -10.87 7.36 -24.47
N LEU A 678 -10.32 6.70 -23.44
CA LEU A 678 -8.90 6.72 -23.11
C LEU A 678 -8.16 5.58 -23.82
N ARG A 679 -7.20 5.90 -24.70
CA ARG A 679 -6.44 4.93 -25.49
C ARG A 679 -4.93 4.98 -25.22
N GLY A 680 -4.25 3.85 -25.43
CA GLY A 680 -2.78 3.74 -25.41
C GLY A 680 -2.07 4.25 -26.67
N SER A 681 -2.81 4.42 -27.77
CA SER A 681 -2.33 4.97 -29.05
C SER A 681 -3.48 5.62 -29.83
N LEU A 682 -3.14 6.39 -30.87
CA LEU A 682 -4.14 6.93 -31.79
C LEU A 682 -4.94 5.81 -32.48
N PRO A 683 -6.26 6.01 -32.72
CA PRO A 683 -7.05 5.11 -33.54
C PRO A 683 -6.67 5.26 -35.02
N HIS A 684 -6.66 4.14 -35.75
CA HIS A 684 -6.29 4.12 -37.17
C HIS A 684 -7.51 4.44 -38.06
N GLY A 685 -7.26 4.96 -39.27
CA GLY A 685 -8.31 5.21 -40.25
C GLY A 685 -9.15 6.47 -39.97
N ARG A 686 -10.48 6.39 -40.22
CA ARG A 686 -11.37 7.57 -40.15
C ARG A 686 -11.51 8.14 -38.74
N GLU A 687 -11.47 7.33 -37.68
CA GLU A 687 -11.55 7.81 -36.28
C GLU A 687 -10.35 8.68 -35.86
N GLY A 688 -9.20 8.54 -36.54
CA GLY A 688 -8.02 9.39 -36.30
C GLY A 688 -8.02 10.70 -37.09
N LYS A 689 -8.99 10.92 -38.00
CA LYS A 689 -9.06 12.08 -38.90
C LYS A 689 -10.35 12.87 -38.79
N ALA A 690 -11.49 12.20 -38.65
CA ALA A 690 -12.73 12.82 -38.22
C ALA A 690 -12.66 13.03 -36.70
N GLY A 691 -13.00 14.23 -36.23
CA GLY A 691 -13.08 14.49 -34.79
C GLY A 691 -14.07 13.56 -34.10
N VAL A 692 -13.82 13.26 -32.82
CA VAL A 692 -14.72 12.43 -32.01
C VAL A 692 -16.12 13.05 -31.97
N ARG A 693 -17.15 12.21 -31.79
CA ARG A 693 -18.57 12.62 -31.82
C ARG A 693 -18.83 13.82 -30.89
N PRO A 694 -19.77 14.73 -31.20
CA PRO A 694 -20.16 15.80 -30.29
C PRO A 694 -20.51 15.25 -28.90
N GLY A 695 -19.91 15.82 -27.85
CA GLY A 695 -20.03 15.31 -26.48
C GLY A 695 -19.06 14.17 -26.12
N THR A 696 -18.14 13.79 -27.00
CA THR A 696 -17.06 12.82 -26.72
C THR A 696 -15.68 13.46 -26.91
N VAL A 697 -14.73 13.14 -26.03
CA VAL A 697 -13.32 13.59 -26.10
C VAL A 697 -12.36 12.39 -26.16
N MET A 698 -11.27 12.55 -26.91
CA MET A 698 -10.19 11.57 -26.98
C MET A 698 -9.29 11.70 -25.76
N GLY A 699 -9.17 10.64 -24.95
CA GLY A 699 -8.15 10.52 -23.93
C GLY A 699 -6.92 9.81 -24.50
N LEU A 700 -5.72 10.35 -24.27
CA LEU A 700 -4.45 9.69 -24.59
C LEU A 700 -3.51 9.73 -23.40
N TRP A 701 -2.83 8.61 -23.14
CA TRP A 701 -1.71 8.59 -22.20
C TRP A 701 -0.54 9.42 -22.74
N LEU A 702 -0.14 10.43 -21.96
CA LEU A 702 0.99 11.30 -22.28
C LEU A 702 2.25 10.44 -22.42
N SER A 703 2.88 10.47 -23.59
CA SER A 703 4.03 9.64 -23.91
C SER A 703 4.85 10.25 -25.05
N PRO A 704 6.14 9.91 -25.19
CA PRO A 704 6.96 10.36 -26.32
C PRO A 704 6.42 9.88 -27.68
N LYS A 705 5.62 8.80 -27.71
CA LYS A 705 4.95 8.31 -28.92
C LYS A 705 3.77 9.21 -29.30
N ALA A 706 2.85 9.45 -28.36
CA ALA A 706 1.69 10.31 -28.58
C ALA A 706 2.09 11.73 -29.01
N LEU A 707 3.10 12.32 -28.37
CA LEU A 707 3.60 13.66 -28.72
C LEU A 707 4.26 13.78 -30.11
N ARG A 708 4.56 12.67 -30.79
CA ARG A 708 5.09 12.67 -32.17
C ARG A 708 4.05 12.32 -33.23
N GLU A 709 3.04 11.52 -32.87
CA GLU A 709 2.04 11.00 -33.81
C GLU A 709 0.77 11.86 -33.86
N VAL A 710 0.48 12.63 -32.81
CA VAL A 710 -0.67 13.53 -32.76
C VAL A 710 -0.38 14.82 -33.54
N SER A 711 -1.30 15.23 -34.42
CA SER A 711 -1.27 16.57 -35.03
C SER A 711 -1.49 17.65 -33.98
N ARG A 712 -0.66 18.71 -33.98
CA ARG A 712 -0.81 19.89 -33.10
C ARG A 712 -2.22 20.49 -33.12
N THR A 713 -2.92 20.43 -34.26
CA THR A 713 -4.32 20.89 -34.39
C THR A 713 -5.32 20.12 -33.52
N LEU A 714 -4.94 18.94 -32.99
CA LEU A 714 -5.74 18.13 -32.08
C LEU A 714 -5.34 18.30 -30.60
N TYR A 715 -4.19 18.89 -30.28
CA TYR A 715 -3.71 19.05 -28.89
C TYR A 715 -4.73 19.76 -27.98
N PRO A 716 -5.42 20.84 -28.40
CA PRO A 716 -6.47 21.48 -27.58
C PRO A 716 -7.74 20.63 -27.41
N ARG A 717 -7.91 19.54 -28.17
CA ARG A 717 -9.10 18.67 -28.18
C ARG A 717 -8.86 17.29 -27.53
N ILE A 718 -7.64 17.04 -27.06
CA ILE A 718 -7.25 15.79 -26.40
C ILE A 718 -7.17 16.01 -24.90
N SER A 719 -7.70 15.05 -24.15
CA SER A 719 -7.47 14.89 -22.71
C SER A 719 -6.16 14.11 -22.52
N TRP A 720 -5.13 14.77 -21.97
CA TRP A 720 -3.79 14.20 -21.82
C TRP A 720 -3.61 13.60 -20.43
N TRP A 721 -3.47 12.27 -20.34
CA TRP A 721 -3.42 11.54 -19.08
C TRP A 721 -1.97 11.27 -18.65
N LEU A 722 -1.59 11.77 -17.47
CA LEU A 722 -0.31 11.41 -16.83
C LEU A 722 -0.44 10.03 -16.16
N PRO A 723 0.66 9.24 -16.06
CA PRO A 723 0.64 7.94 -15.41
C PRO A 723 0.28 8.04 -13.92
N PRO A 724 -0.20 6.96 -13.28
CA PRO A 724 -0.62 6.98 -11.89
C PRO A 724 0.53 7.02 -10.87
N VAL A 725 1.77 6.87 -11.33
CA VAL A 725 3.01 7.01 -10.55
C VAL A 725 4.08 7.60 -11.46
N ILE A 726 4.86 8.54 -10.95
CA ILE A 726 6.07 9.12 -11.57
C ILE A 726 7.21 8.94 -10.57
N TRP A 727 8.38 8.49 -11.04
CA TRP A 727 9.54 8.25 -10.19
C TRP A 727 10.53 9.43 -10.25
N PRO A 728 11.38 9.66 -9.23
CA PRO A 728 12.28 10.82 -9.19
C PRO A 728 13.28 10.86 -10.35
N ASP A 729 13.72 9.70 -10.83
CA ASP A 729 14.58 9.57 -12.01
C ASP A 729 13.86 9.86 -13.35
N GLU A 730 12.53 9.76 -13.39
CA GLU A 730 11.70 10.11 -14.55
C GLU A 730 11.19 11.57 -14.51
N GLU A 731 11.20 12.25 -13.35
CA GLU A 731 10.50 13.54 -13.13
C GLU A 731 10.85 14.60 -14.19
N ALA A 732 12.13 14.80 -14.46
CA ALA A 732 12.59 15.77 -15.46
C ALA A 732 12.11 15.45 -16.89
N GLN A 733 11.89 14.17 -17.22
CA GLN A 733 11.31 13.77 -18.50
C GLN A 733 9.81 14.10 -18.55
N TRP A 734 9.06 13.80 -17.48
CA TRP A 734 7.64 14.14 -17.39
C TRP A 734 7.39 15.65 -17.41
N LEU A 735 8.23 16.44 -16.72
CA LEU A 735 8.20 17.90 -16.77
C LEU A 735 8.44 18.43 -18.19
N ARG A 736 9.44 17.90 -18.92
CA ARG A 736 9.67 18.27 -20.33
C ARG A 736 8.47 17.93 -21.22
N MET A 737 7.90 16.74 -21.10
CA MET A 737 6.73 16.32 -21.89
C MET A 737 5.47 17.13 -21.58
N ALA A 738 5.24 17.52 -20.32
CA ALA A 738 4.13 18.40 -19.94
C ALA A 738 4.30 19.82 -20.50
N ARG A 739 5.50 20.42 -20.36
CA ARG A 739 5.83 21.73 -20.92
C ARG A 739 5.72 21.74 -22.45
N GLU A 740 6.20 20.68 -23.13
CA GLU A 740 6.05 20.48 -24.57
C GLU A 740 4.59 20.37 -25.00
N ALA A 741 3.78 19.57 -24.31
CA ALA A 741 2.35 19.45 -24.60
C ALA A 741 1.63 20.80 -24.49
N VAL A 742 1.86 21.56 -23.41
CA VAL A 742 1.24 22.89 -23.20
C VAL A 742 1.68 23.88 -24.29
N ARG A 743 2.97 23.92 -24.64
CA ARG A 743 3.53 24.75 -25.73
C ARG A 743 2.86 24.44 -27.07
N ASP A 744 2.69 23.16 -27.38
CA ASP A 744 2.13 22.68 -28.66
C ASP A 744 0.60 22.70 -28.71
N GLY A 745 -0.07 23.22 -27.67
CA GLY A 745 -1.49 23.56 -27.66
C GLY A 745 -2.37 22.77 -26.69
N ALA A 746 -1.80 21.86 -25.88
CA ALA A 746 -2.60 21.06 -24.94
C ALA A 746 -3.16 21.93 -23.80
N ARG A 747 -4.45 21.75 -23.49
CA ARG A 747 -5.15 22.51 -22.44
C ARG A 747 -5.88 21.63 -21.42
N HIS A 748 -6.18 20.37 -21.75
CA HIS A 748 -6.89 19.45 -20.85
C HIS A 748 -5.96 18.32 -20.39
N PHE A 749 -5.75 18.21 -19.08
CA PHE A 749 -4.88 17.19 -18.48
C PHE A 749 -5.61 16.42 -17.39
N VAL A 750 -5.42 15.10 -17.35
CA VAL A 750 -5.88 14.23 -16.25
C VAL A 750 -4.66 13.79 -15.46
N LEU A 751 -4.61 14.21 -14.20
CA LEU A 751 -3.49 13.96 -13.28
C LEU A 751 -3.86 12.80 -12.37
N ASN A 752 -3.11 11.71 -12.43
CA ASN A 752 -3.44 10.46 -11.74
C ASN A 752 -2.76 10.32 -10.35
N ALA A 753 -2.03 11.35 -9.92
CA ALA A 753 -1.82 11.66 -8.51
C ALA A 753 -1.99 13.18 -8.28
N PRO A 754 -2.59 13.65 -7.17
CA PRO A 754 -2.88 15.08 -6.96
C PRO A 754 -1.63 15.95 -7.05
N TRP A 755 -0.49 15.42 -6.57
CA TRP A 755 0.81 16.08 -6.51
C TRP A 755 1.42 16.39 -7.87
N GLN A 756 0.96 15.76 -8.96
CA GLN A 756 1.44 16.02 -10.33
C GLN A 756 1.11 17.44 -10.81
N VAL A 757 0.26 18.17 -10.09
CA VAL A 757 0.03 19.61 -10.30
C VAL A 757 1.35 20.41 -10.27
N SER A 758 2.37 19.95 -9.54
CA SER A 758 3.71 20.55 -9.51
C SER A 758 4.39 20.63 -10.88
N LEU A 759 4.07 19.70 -11.80
CA LEU A 759 4.65 19.65 -13.15
C LEU A 759 4.15 20.78 -14.08
N PHE A 760 3.13 21.54 -13.63
CA PHE A 760 2.51 22.64 -14.38
C PHE A 760 2.78 24.02 -13.75
N GLY A 761 3.61 24.08 -12.70
CA GLY A 761 4.04 25.34 -12.08
C GLY A 761 3.03 25.96 -11.10
N ASP A 762 3.11 27.27 -10.93
CA ASP A 762 2.24 28.03 -10.02
C ASP A 762 0.79 28.17 -10.54
N ALA A 763 -0.05 28.91 -9.81
CA ALA A 763 -1.43 29.15 -10.23
C ALA A 763 -1.55 30.05 -11.47
N HIS A 764 -0.58 30.93 -11.73
CA HIS A 764 -0.58 31.83 -12.88
C HIS A 764 -0.24 31.09 -14.18
N ALA A 765 0.70 30.14 -14.14
CA ALA A 765 1.02 29.22 -15.23
C ALA A 765 -0.12 28.23 -15.55
N ARG A 766 -0.92 27.87 -14.53
CA ARG A 766 -2.05 26.94 -14.66
C ARG A 766 -3.38 27.58 -15.10
N ARG A 767 -3.51 28.91 -15.13
CA ARG A 767 -4.79 29.61 -15.39
C ARG A 767 -5.52 29.17 -16.67
N ASP A 768 -4.77 28.84 -17.71
CA ASP A 768 -5.27 28.47 -19.04
C ASP A 768 -5.44 26.94 -19.18
N LEU A 769 -5.24 26.17 -18.11
CA LEU A 769 -5.26 24.71 -18.10
C LEU A 769 -6.46 24.15 -17.33
N SER A 770 -7.14 23.22 -17.98
CA SER A 770 -8.21 22.40 -17.40
C SER A 770 -7.60 21.13 -16.80
N LEU A 771 -7.28 21.19 -15.50
CA LEU A 771 -6.74 20.05 -14.76
C LEU A 771 -7.88 19.23 -14.15
N THR A 772 -7.90 17.92 -14.41
CA THR A 772 -8.87 16.97 -13.83
C THR A 772 -8.14 15.97 -12.95
N ALA A 773 -8.65 15.72 -11.74
CA ALA A 773 -8.12 14.65 -10.90
C ALA A 773 -8.56 13.30 -11.47
N GLY A 774 -7.60 12.43 -11.81
CA GLY A 774 -7.87 11.13 -12.41
C GLY A 774 -8.28 10.07 -11.39
N PRO A 775 -8.84 8.92 -11.81
CA PRO A 775 -9.40 7.90 -10.92
C PRO A 775 -8.39 7.33 -9.91
N PHE A 776 -7.10 7.32 -10.24
CA PHE A 776 -6.03 6.92 -9.32
C PHE A 776 -5.73 7.96 -8.22
N CYS A 777 -6.34 9.15 -8.24
CA CYS A 777 -6.34 10.03 -7.07
C CYS A 777 -7.16 9.45 -5.90
N ASN A 778 -7.89 8.34 -6.11
CA ASN A 778 -8.67 7.61 -5.11
C ASN A 778 -9.71 8.51 -4.39
N THR A 779 -10.20 9.55 -5.08
CA THR A 779 -11.09 10.56 -4.51
C THR A 779 -12.47 9.97 -4.21
N ALA A 780 -12.91 10.09 -2.95
CA ALA A 780 -14.03 9.31 -2.42
C ALA A 780 -15.00 10.09 -1.50
N ASN A 781 -14.75 11.37 -1.22
CA ASN A 781 -15.52 12.18 -0.26
C ASN A 781 -15.45 13.69 -0.58
N PRO A 782 -16.39 14.52 -0.08
CA PRO A 782 -16.44 15.96 -0.37
C PRO A 782 -15.23 16.76 0.16
N ALA A 783 -14.62 16.36 1.28
CA ALA A 783 -13.46 17.04 1.85
C ALA A 783 -12.23 16.92 0.91
N ALA A 784 -11.97 15.72 0.37
CA ALA A 784 -10.92 15.52 -0.63
C ALA A 784 -11.18 16.32 -1.91
N LEU A 785 -12.45 16.48 -2.32
CA LEU A 785 -12.83 17.31 -3.47
C LEU A 785 -12.58 18.81 -3.21
N ALA A 786 -12.79 19.29 -1.97
CA ALA A 786 -12.46 20.64 -1.56
C ALA A 786 -10.95 20.93 -1.66
N VAL A 787 -10.11 20.01 -1.19
CA VAL A 787 -8.64 20.14 -1.29
C VAL A 787 -8.15 20.04 -2.74
N LEU A 788 -8.77 19.20 -3.58
CA LEU A 788 -8.48 19.19 -5.03
C LEU A 788 -8.86 20.52 -5.68
N ARG A 789 -10.00 21.12 -5.31
CA ARG A 789 -10.39 22.45 -5.78
C ARG A 789 -9.40 23.53 -5.34
N GLN A 790 -8.88 23.46 -4.11
CA GLN A 790 -7.81 24.34 -3.62
C GLN A 790 -6.51 24.18 -4.42
N LEU A 791 -6.15 22.96 -4.85
CA LEU A 791 -5.01 22.70 -5.74
C LEU A 791 -5.24 23.20 -7.19
N GLY A 792 -6.43 23.69 -7.53
CA GLY A 792 -6.77 24.18 -8.87
C GLY A 792 -7.28 23.12 -9.84
N PHE A 793 -7.79 21.99 -9.35
CA PHE A 793 -8.52 21.03 -10.19
C PHE A 793 -9.90 21.56 -10.56
N ALA A 794 -10.28 21.43 -11.83
CA ALA A 794 -11.55 21.86 -12.40
C ALA A 794 -12.63 20.76 -12.40
N ALA A 795 -12.23 19.49 -12.27
CA ALA A 795 -13.12 18.33 -12.17
C ALA A 795 -12.38 17.16 -11.47
N ALA A 796 -13.12 16.13 -11.05
CA ALA A 796 -12.54 14.92 -10.45
C ALA A 796 -13.25 13.64 -10.89
N ILE A 797 -12.48 12.63 -11.30
CA ILE A 797 -12.95 11.27 -11.55
C ILE A 797 -12.82 10.49 -10.25
N VAL A 798 -13.93 9.94 -9.74
CA VAL A 798 -13.97 9.29 -8.42
C VAL A 798 -13.24 7.94 -8.41
N SER A 799 -12.88 7.48 -7.21
CA SER A 799 -12.23 6.19 -6.98
C SER A 799 -13.06 5.02 -7.54
N PRO A 800 -12.50 4.19 -8.46
CA PRO A 800 -13.16 2.97 -8.93
C PRO A 800 -13.31 1.87 -7.87
N GLU A 801 -12.93 2.11 -6.61
CA GLU A 801 -13.30 1.24 -5.48
C GLU A 801 -14.68 1.54 -4.90
N LEU A 802 -15.31 2.71 -5.17
CA LEU A 802 -16.59 3.05 -4.53
C LEU A 802 -17.72 2.07 -4.90
N PRO A 803 -18.60 1.72 -3.95
CA PRO A 803 -19.84 1.01 -4.23
C PRO A 803 -20.92 1.97 -4.77
N GLY A 804 -21.99 1.41 -5.35
CA GLY A 804 -23.03 2.21 -6.01
C GLY A 804 -23.69 3.25 -5.09
N GLU A 805 -23.93 2.89 -3.82
CA GLU A 805 -24.49 3.78 -2.80
C GLU A 805 -23.63 5.04 -2.59
N ASP A 806 -22.33 4.88 -2.35
CA ASP A 806 -21.42 6.01 -2.12
C ASP A 806 -21.21 6.84 -3.39
N MET A 807 -21.18 6.21 -4.57
CA MET A 807 -21.14 6.93 -5.85
C MET A 807 -22.39 7.81 -6.01
N LEU A 808 -23.59 7.25 -5.88
CA LEU A 808 -24.85 7.98 -6.09
C LEU A 808 -25.10 9.09 -5.04
N ALA A 809 -24.50 8.99 -3.85
CA ALA A 809 -24.59 10.01 -2.81
C ALA A 809 -23.66 11.22 -3.04
N LEU A 810 -22.44 10.99 -3.53
CA LEU A 810 -21.34 11.97 -3.52
C LEU A 810 -21.59 13.28 -4.32
N PRO A 811 -22.19 13.28 -5.54
CA PRO A 811 -22.34 14.52 -6.33
C PRO A 811 -23.08 15.64 -5.60
N ARG A 812 -24.05 15.30 -4.73
CA ARG A 812 -24.87 16.26 -3.96
C ARG A 812 -24.05 17.14 -3.01
N GLN A 813 -22.83 16.69 -2.66
CA GLN A 813 -21.91 17.38 -1.75
C GLN A 813 -20.64 17.84 -2.48
N SER A 814 -20.55 17.66 -3.81
CA SER A 814 -19.33 17.92 -4.56
C SER A 814 -19.20 19.37 -4.98
N CYS A 815 -18.11 20.03 -4.56
CA CYS A 815 -17.74 21.35 -5.06
C CYS A 815 -17.09 21.34 -6.45
N LEU A 816 -16.98 20.17 -7.11
CA LEU A 816 -16.42 19.96 -8.45
C LEU A 816 -17.37 19.11 -9.33
N PRO A 817 -17.41 19.30 -10.66
CA PRO A 817 -17.96 18.33 -11.60
C PRO A 817 -17.32 16.96 -11.42
N LEU A 818 -18.14 15.91 -11.32
CA LEU A 818 -17.68 14.54 -11.08
C LEU A 818 -17.69 13.68 -12.34
N GLY A 819 -16.71 12.79 -12.41
CA GLY A 819 -16.61 11.72 -13.38
C GLY A 819 -16.42 10.35 -12.78
N VAL A 820 -16.57 9.32 -13.61
CA VAL A 820 -16.53 7.90 -13.24
C VAL A 820 -15.97 7.08 -14.40
N VAL A 821 -15.29 5.97 -14.09
CA VAL A 821 -14.92 4.96 -15.10
C VAL A 821 -16.12 4.03 -15.28
N LEU A 822 -16.75 4.05 -16.45
CA LEU A 822 -17.90 3.19 -16.76
C LEU A 822 -17.47 1.80 -17.26
N SER A 823 -16.40 1.71 -18.03
CA SER A 823 -15.98 0.45 -18.65
C SER A 823 -14.49 0.39 -18.99
N GLY A 824 -13.97 -0.83 -19.13
CA GLY A 824 -12.62 -1.13 -19.65
C GLY A 824 -11.71 -1.89 -18.68
N TYR A 825 -10.50 -2.21 -19.12
CA TYR A 825 -9.54 -2.99 -18.32
C TYR A 825 -8.85 -2.14 -17.25
N TRP A 826 -9.47 -2.01 -16.09
CA TRP A 826 -8.88 -1.39 -14.90
C TRP A 826 -7.80 -2.29 -14.27
N PRO A 827 -6.60 -1.79 -13.94
CA PRO A 827 -5.57 -2.58 -13.29
C PRO A 827 -5.94 -2.91 -11.84
N MET A 828 -5.73 -4.16 -11.42
CA MET A 828 -5.81 -4.59 -10.02
C MET A 828 -4.63 -4.06 -9.19
N GLY A 829 -3.50 -3.73 -9.83
CA GLY A 829 -2.38 -3.05 -9.17
C GLY A 829 -1.30 -2.56 -10.12
N VAL A 830 -0.50 -1.60 -9.65
CA VAL A 830 0.69 -1.07 -10.34
C VAL A 830 1.91 -1.34 -9.47
N THR A 831 3.04 -1.72 -10.06
CA THR A 831 4.32 -1.96 -9.37
C THR A 831 5.52 -1.42 -10.17
N ARG A 832 6.66 -1.21 -9.51
CA ARG A 832 7.97 -0.98 -10.15
C ARG A 832 8.85 -2.24 -10.17
N HIS A 833 8.46 -3.27 -9.43
CA HIS A 833 9.21 -4.53 -9.33
C HIS A 833 9.16 -5.33 -10.63
N HIS A 834 9.99 -6.37 -10.70
CA HIS A 834 10.02 -7.27 -11.83
C HIS A 834 8.98 -8.38 -11.62
N LEU A 835 8.66 -9.11 -12.69
CA LEU A 835 7.70 -10.21 -12.66
C LEU A 835 8.47 -11.52 -12.59
N GLU A 836 9.21 -11.72 -11.51
CA GLU A 836 10.08 -12.89 -11.38
C GLU A 836 9.27 -14.19 -11.51
N GLY A 837 9.77 -15.13 -12.32
CA GLY A 837 9.04 -16.34 -12.69
C GLY A 837 7.81 -16.19 -13.60
N LEU A 838 7.39 -14.97 -14.00
CA LEU A 838 6.23 -14.72 -14.87
C LEU A 838 6.59 -14.00 -16.19
N LYS A 839 6.05 -14.49 -17.30
CA LYS A 839 6.17 -13.83 -18.60
C LYS A 839 5.08 -12.78 -18.80
N GLN A 840 5.50 -11.56 -19.11
CA GLN A 840 4.63 -10.43 -19.48
C GLN A 840 3.88 -10.70 -20.80
N GLY A 841 2.69 -10.11 -20.93
CA GLY A 841 1.82 -10.29 -22.10
C GLY A 841 1.20 -11.68 -22.23
N GLU A 842 1.38 -12.57 -21.25
CA GLU A 842 0.77 -13.90 -21.21
C GLU A 842 -0.16 -14.02 -19.99
N PRO A 843 -1.25 -14.79 -20.06
CA PRO A 843 -2.17 -14.98 -18.94
C PRO A 843 -1.50 -15.78 -17.80
N PHE A 844 -1.97 -15.54 -16.58
CA PHE A 844 -1.71 -16.37 -15.41
C PHE A 844 -2.96 -16.46 -14.53
N ASN A 845 -3.09 -17.53 -13.76
CA ASN A 845 -4.29 -17.85 -12.98
C ASN A 845 -4.07 -17.61 -11.49
N SER A 846 -5.09 -17.06 -10.83
CA SER A 846 -5.18 -16.96 -9.37
C SER A 846 -5.63 -18.27 -8.70
N PRO A 847 -5.55 -18.40 -7.36
CA PRO A 847 -6.10 -19.55 -6.63
C PRO A 847 -7.60 -19.81 -6.84
N LYS A 848 -8.36 -18.84 -7.38
CA LYS A 848 -9.78 -18.96 -7.73
C LYS A 848 -10.03 -19.32 -9.20
N ASN A 849 -8.98 -19.54 -9.99
CA ASN A 849 -9.01 -19.66 -11.45
C ASN A 849 -9.54 -18.41 -12.19
N GLU A 850 -9.61 -17.24 -11.54
CA GLU A 850 -9.68 -15.97 -12.27
C GLU A 850 -8.34 -15.72 -12.96
N VAL A 851 -8.40 -15.39 -14.25
CA VAL A 851 -7.25 -15.06 -15.09
C VAL A 851 -6.81 -13.61 -14.85
N PHE A 852 -5.52 -13.38 -14.96
CA PHE A 852 -4.84 -12.08 -14.90
C PHE A 852 -3.78 -12.02 -16.01
N TRP A 853 -3.36 -10.81 -16.38
CA TRP A 853 -2.22 -10.57 -17.26
C TRP A 853 -1.46 -9.31 -16.80
N ALA A 854 -0.24 -9.10 -17.31
CA ALA A 854 0.54 -7.93 -16.94
C ALA A 854 1.33 -7.36 -18.13
N ARG A 855 1.51 -6.03 -18.15
CA ARG A 855 2.26 -5.27 -19.16
C ARG A 855 3.01 -4.11 -18.51
N ARG A 856 4.17 -3.75 -19.04
CA ARG A 856 5.00 -2.64 -18.57
C ARG A 856 4.85 -1.38 -19.44
N TYR A 857 4.79 -0.23 -18.78
CA TYR A 857 4.72 1.12 -19.34
C TYR A 857 5.80 1.98 -18.67
N GLY A 858 6.91 2.25 -19.35
CA GLY A 858 8.09 2.89 -18.74
C GLY A 858 8.65 2.02 -17.60
N GLN A 859 8.80 2.60 -16.40
CA GLN A 859 9.15 1.82 -15.21
C GLN A 859 7.97 1.15 -14.48
N ASN A 860 6.73 1.48 -14.85
CA ASN A 860 5.53 0.97 -14.19
C ASN A 860 5.04 -0.34 -14.84
N THR A 861 5.01 -1.43 -14.10
CA THR A 861 4.36 -2.69 -14.48
C THR A 861 2.92 -2.71 -13.96
N TRP A 862 1.94 -2.89 -14.84
CA TRP A 862 0.51 -2.91 -14.52
C TRP A 862 -0.02 -4.35 -14.56
N ILE A 863 -0.84 -4.71 -13.58
CA ILE A 863 -1.45 -6.03 -13.45
C ILE A 863 -2.95 -5.89 -13.63
N TYR A 864 -3.49 -6.55 -14.65
CA TYR A 864 -4.89 -6.48 -15.04
C TYR A 864 -5.59 -7.82 -14.76
N PRO A 865 -6.89 -7.81 -14.41
CA PRO A 865 -7.73 -8.99 -14.56
C PRO A 865 -7.91 -9.35 -16.04
N GLY A 866 -8.21 -10.61 -16.31
CA GLY A 866 -8.67 -11.11 -17.61
C GLY A 866 -10.12 -10.78 -17.93
N TRP A 867 -10.70 -9.78 -17.26
CA TRP A 867 -12.07 -9.29 -17.46
C TRP A 867 -12.10 -7.77 -17.28
N PRO A 868 -12.96 -7.03 -18.01
CA PRO A 868 -13.08 -5.59 -17.84
C PRO A 868 -13.92 -5.22 -16.61
N LEU A 869 -13.74 -3.99 -16.12
CA LEU A 869 -14.79 -3.30 -15.38
C LEU A 869 -15.91 -2.96 -16.38
N ASP A 870 -17.17 -3.11 -15.96
CA ASP A 870 -18.34 -2.63 -16.70
C ASP A 870 -19.45 -2.26 -15.71
N ILE A 871 -19.96 -1.03 -15.85
CA ILE A 871 -21.17 -0.48 -15.22
C ILE A 871 -21.89 0.49 -16.19
N GLU A 872 -21.79 0.28 -17.51
CA GLU A 872 -22.51 1.11 -18.50
C GLU A 872 -24.04 1.10 -18.25
N ASP A 873 -24.58 -0.02 -17.75
CA ASP A 873 -25.99 -0.16 -17.35
C ASP A 873 -26.39 0.67 -16.11
N ARG A 874 -25.42 1.27 -15.42
CA ARG A 874 -25.63 2.26 -14.34
C ARG A 874 -25.53 3.70 -14.81
N ARG A 875 -25.15 3.96 -16.07
CA ARG A 875 -24.96 5.33 -16.63
C ARG A 875 -26.13 6.26 -16.30
N ALA A 876 -27.36 5.84 -16.59
CA ALA A 876 -28.55 6.67 -16.37
C ALA A 876 -28.78 7.03 -14.88
N GLN A 877 -28.41 6.13 -13.96
CA GLN A 877 -28.48 6.39 -12.51
C GLN A 877 -27.39 7.40 -12.10
N LEU A 878 -26.19 7.28 -12.66
CA LEU A 878 -25.06 8.17 -12.40
C LEU A 878 -25.30 9.58 -12.98
N GLU A 879 -25.82 9.69 -14.20
CA GLU A 879 -26.28 10.96 -14.79
C GLU A 879 -27.38 11.60 -13.93
N SER A 880 -28.38 10.82 -13.50
CA SER A 880 -29.45 11.29 -12.60
C SER A 880 -28.96 11.72 -11.21
N ALA A 881 -27.83 11.15 -10.74
CA ALA A 881 -27.20 11.56 -9.48
C ALA A 881 -26.36 12.85 -9.62
N GLY A 882 -25.93 13.21 -10.84
CA GLY A 882 -25.14 14.41 -11.12
C GLY A 882 -23.72 14.16 -11.64
N TYR A 883 -23.38 12.94 -12.09
CA TYR A 883 -22.14 12.70 -12.83
C TYR A 883 -22.20 13.31 -14.23
N THR A 884 -21.06 13.83 -14.69
CA THR A 884 -20.95 14.59 -15.96
C THR A 884 -19.77 14.18 -16.83
N LEU A 885 -18.93 13.23 -16.38
CA LEU A 885 -17.73 12.80 -17.09
C LEU A 885 -17.62 11.27 -17.08
N PHE A 886 -17.75 10.64 -18.24
CA PHE A 886 -17.93 9.19 -18.37
C PHE A 886 -16.76 8.57 -19.13
N VAL A 887 -15.87 7.88 -18.41
CA VAL A 887 -14.61 7.37 -18.98
C VAL A 887 -14.76 5.90 -19.37
N ARG A 888 -14.40 5.59 -20.63
CA ARG A 888 -14.15 4.23 -21.12
C ARG A 888 -12.65 4.04 -21.34
N ILE A 889 -12.08 2.96 -20.81
CA ILE A 889 -10.66 2.64 -20.94
C ILE A 889 -10.49 1.60 -22.05
N ASP A 890 -10.11 2.09 -23.22
CA ASP A 890 -9.83 1.30 -24.43
C ASP A 890 -8.43 0.68 -24.36
N GLU A 891 -8.26 -0.20 -23.36
CA GLU A 891 -7.04 -0.98 -23.14
C GLU A 891 -7.28 -2.43 -23.56
N HIS A 892 -6.45 -2.93 -24.48
CA HIS A 892 -6.67 -4.20 -25.14
C HIS A 892 -5.89 -5.33 -24.44
N PRO A 893 -6.53 -6.44 -24.03
CA PRO A 893 -5.83 -7.60 -23.52
C PRO A 893 -5.01 -8.28 -24.63
N PRO A 894 -3.90 -8.97 -24.31
CA PRO A 894 -3.23 -9.87 -25.25
C PRO A 894 -4.18 -10.93 -25.80
N GLN A 895 -4.04 -11.30 -27.09
CA GLN A 895 -4.83 -12.36 -27.75
C GLN A 895 -4.75 -13.75 -27.06
N THR A 896 -3.77 -13.94 -26.19
CA THR A 896 -3.58 -15.16 -25.39
C THR A 896 -4.44 -15.18 -24.12
N VAL A 897 -5.07 -14.08 -23.73
CA VAL A 897 -6.04 -14.02 -22.64
C VAL A 897 -7.37 -14.63 -23.14
N PRO A 898 -7.93 -15.65 -22.45
CA PRO A 898 -9.19 -16.26 -22.84
C PRO A 898 -10.39 -15.33 -22.57
N GLU A 899 -11.58 -15.79 -22.98
CA GLU A 899 -12.83 -15.05 -22.81
C GLU A 899 -13.06 -14.54 -21.36
N PRO A 900 -13.51 -13.27 -21.18
CA PRO A 900 -13.71 -12.66 -19.87
C PRO A 900 -14.63 -13.43 -18.91
N ARG A 901 -14.03 -14.17 -17.96
CA ARG A 901 -14.75 -14.82 -16.87
C ARG A 901 -14.37 -14.24 -15.51
N ARG A 902 -15.29 -13.48 -14.92
CA ARG A 902 -15.24 -13.03 -13.52
C ARG A 902 -15.93 -14.05 -12.60
N THR A 903 -15.40 -14.26 -11.40
CA THR A 903 -16.00 -15.12 -10.34
C THR A 903 -16.27 -14.37 -9.03
N SER A 904 -15.75 -13.14 -8.93
CA SER A 904 -15.90 -12.22 -7.82
C SER A 904 -17.03 -11.22 -8.10
N PRO A 905 -17.86 -10.84 -7.12
CA PRO A 905 -18.78 -9.72 -7.29
C PRO A 905 -18.01 -8.40 -7.53
N PHE A 906 -18.64 -7.43 -8.19
CA PHE A 906 -18.09 -6.08 -8.30
C PHE A 906 -18.41 -5.24 -7.07
N ASN A 907 -17.59 -4.21 -6.82
CA ASN A 907 -17.77 -3.29 -5.71
C ASN A 907 -19.11 -2.55 -5.77
N TRP A 908 -19.71 -2.36 -6.95
CA TRP A 908 -21.02 -1.70 -7.07
C TRP A 908 -22.10 -2.35 -6.17
N ASP A 909 -22.13 -3.68 -6.15
CA ASP A 909 -23.18 -4.49 -5.51
C ASP A 909 -22.83 -4.95 -4.08
N ILE A 910 -21.68 -4.56 -3.52
CA ILE A 910 -21.20 -4.99 -2.20
C ILE A 910 -20.64 -3.83 -1.37
N PRO A 911 -20.80 -3.82 -0.03
CA PRO A 911 -20.19 -2.79 0.81
C PRO A 911 -18.67 -2.75 0.70
N LEU A 912 -18.09 -1.55 0.64
CA LEU A 912 -16.64 -1.33 0.67
C LEU A 912 -16.12 -1.30 2.11
N LEU A 913 -15.55 -2.44 2.52
CA LEU A 913 -15.21 -2.76 3.92
C LEU A 913 -13.88 -2.17 4.40
#